data_AF-A0A080M8W5-F1
#
_entry.id   AF-A0A080M8W5-F1
#
_cell.length_a   1.000
_cell.length_b   1.000
_cell.length_c   1.000
_cell.angle_alpha   90.00
_cell.angle_beta   90.00
_cell.angle_gamma   90.00
#
_symmetry.space_group_name_H-M   'P 1'
#
loop_
_entity.id
_entity.type
_entity.pdbx_description
1 polymer ?
#
loop_
_entity_poly.entity_id
_entity_poly.type
_entity_poly.pdbx_seq_one_letter_code
_entity_poly.pdbx_strand_id
1 'polypeptide(L)'
;MVETFNPSQEAAVATTAPPPPEEIGTVKPPAKPRVARRKKPIANRTTLPVVAEAATATAPGSTTAMLPATTPAAVATPATAIATPAAAAATPATATATPAAAEPQPRTGFSRRLGDRHLLDSDALENIDRMTNVALGQLSGGVSPASLAMAYLDWTVHLAASPGKQFQLAAKATRKALRLGSYALSSAITGNAEPTIKPLPGDHRFDHPGWQRFPYNVIYQGFLLNQQWWHNATTGIRGVSKHGEAAVWFTAKQILDMTAPCNVPYLNPEIVETTINERGANLARGAQFYGEDVRRALRDEKPAGIDAFKVGENLAITPGKVVFRNLLIELIQYSPTTDTVQREPVLLQSAWMMKYYILDLSPHNSLVKYLVDQGHTVFMISWLNPGAEHRNLGMEDYRKQGTLAAINAISDILPGRRIHAAGYCLGGILLTIVAAAMARDGDDRLASVTLFTTMTDFTEVGEINVFMDASEVTLLEDMMWQKGYLGHKQVSGGFQLLKSADLIWSKMVREYYLGQREPMFDLMAWNADGTRMPYRQHSEVLRRLYVDNELFQGKYLVDGRAISISNIHVPMFAVAAGADHVAPWHSVYKLHLQSDATELTFVLTSGGHNVGIVNEPGRPRRSYQLSVCREGKRFLDAETWKEKTPSYQGSWWPAWQQWLQRHSSGSEAPPPMGAPDKGLVPLCDAPGTYIYQV
;
A
#
# COMPACT_ATOMS: atom_id res chain seq x y z
N MET A 1 52.07 29.64 38.98
CA MET A 1 51.09 30.74 38.87
C MET A 1 49.73 30.06 39.03
N VAL A 2 49.12 29.97 40.21
CA VAL A 2 48.76 31.02 41.21
C VAL A 2 47.49 31.77 40.79
N GLU A 3 46.37 31.36 41.40
CA GLU A 3 45.24 32.15 41.97
C GLU A 3 44.56 33.24 41.10
N THR A 4 43.34 33.75 41.31
CA THR A 4 42.42 33.98 42.46
C THR A 4 40.99 34.12 41.86
N PHE A 5 39.82 33.99 42.48
CA PHE A 5 39.24 33.48 43.74
C PHE A 5 37.69 33.67 43.60
N ASN A 6 36.89 33.10 44.50
CA ASN A 6 35.42 33.32 44.63
C ASN A 6 35.18 34.38 45.77
N PRO A 7 34.02 34.58 46.48
CA PRO A 7 32.70 33.92 46.45
C PRO A 7 31.44 34.83 46.65
N SER A 8 30.31 34.17 46.96
CA SER A 8 29.01 34.62 47.54
C SER A 8 27.85 34.68 46.55
N GLN A 9 26.64 34.13 46.80
CA GLN A 9 26.05 33.35 47.92
C GLN A 9 24.73 32.69 47.40
N GLU A 10 24.11 31.62 47.93
CA GLU A 10 24.44 30.69 49.05
C GLU A 10 23.82 29.27 48.80
N ALA A 11 22.75 28.87 49.51
CA ALA A 11 22.02 27.58 49.41
C ALA A 11 20.51 27.81 49.73
N ALA A 12 19.54 26.88 49.66
CA ALA A 12 19.55 25.41 49.48
C ALA A 12 18.27 24.92 48.73
N VAL A 13 18.10 23.59 48.62
CA VAL A 13 17.02 22.91 47.86
C VAL A 13 16.00 22.23 48.79
N ALA A 14 14.68 22.34 48.54
CA ALA A 14 13.69 21.26 48.74
C ALA A 14 12.23 21.59 48.32
N THR A 15 11.58 20.56 47.78
CA THR A 15 10.15 20.16 47.67
C THR A 15 9.22 20.54 48.86
N THR A 16 7.87 20.61 48.79
CA THR A 16 6.85 20.03 47.84
C THR A 16 5.42 20.62 48.03
N ALA A 17 4.53 20.31 47.07
CA ALA A 17 3.06 20.19 47.16
C ALA A 17 2.14 21.46 47.14
N PRO A 18 0.91 21.37 46.57
CA PRO A 18 -0.03 22.49 46.41
C PRO A 18 -1.15 22.56 47.49
N PRO A 19 -1.86 23.69 47.62
CA PRO A 19 -2.99 23.85 48.55
C PRO A 19 -4.33 23.23 48.06
N PRO A 20 -5.28 22.94 48.97
CA PRO A 20 -6.59 22.37 48.67
C PRO A 20 -7.64 23.42 48.20
N PRO A 21 -8.81 23.00 47.67
CA PRO A 21 -9.84 23.89 47.13
C PRO A 21 -10.91 24.32 48.15
N GLU A 22 -11.56 25.46 47.88
CA GLU A 22 -12.86 25.85 48.47
C GLU A 22 -13.89 26.14 47.36
N GLU A 23 -15.17 25.95 47.67
CA GLU A 23 -16.30 26.20 46.76
C GLU A 23 -16.93 27.58 46.98
N ILE A 24 -17.52 28.16 45.91
CA ILE A 24 -18.91 28.69 45.83
C ILE A 24 -19.05 29.54 44.54
N GLY A 25 -20.09 29.28 43.73
CA GLY A 25 -20.42 30.14 42.57
C GLY A 25 -20.96 29.41 41.33
N THR A 26 -22.18 28.84 41.41
CA THR A 26 -22.76 28.04 40.32
C THR A 26 -23.34 28.87 39.16
N VAL A 27 -22.54 29.10 38.11
CA VAL A 27 -23.00 29.72 36.85
C VAL A 27 -23.64 28.67 35.93
N LYS A 28 -24.87 28.95 35.43
CA LYS A 28 -25.61 28.03 34.55
C LYS A 28 -25.13 28.09 33.08
N PRO A 29 -25.12 26.97 32.35
CA PRO A 29 -24.83 26.95 30.92
C PRO A 29 -25.98 27.55 30.07
N PRO A 30 -25.69 28.06 28.85
CA PRO A 30 -26.69 28.64 27.96
C PRO A 30 -27.72 27.61 27.46
N ALA A 31 -28.95 28.07 27.22
CA ALA A 31 -30.09 27.20 26.94
C ALA A 31 -30.12 26.67 25.49
N LYS A 32 -30.47 25.39 25.33
CA LYS A 32 -30.74 24.76 24.02
C LYS A 32 -32.04 25.34 23.40
N PRO A 33 -32.10 25.58 22.07
CA PRO A 33 -33.33 26.03 21.42
C PRO A 33 -34.43 24.96 21.52
N ARG A 34 -35.59 25.33 22.06
CA ARG A 34 -36.65 24.39 22.47
C ARG A 34 -37.73 24.27 21.39
N VAL A 35 -37.69 23.19 20.62
CA VAL A 35 -38.69 22.87 19.59
C VAL A 35 -40.11 22.83 20.18
N ALA A 36 -41.04 23.56 19.55
CA ALA A 36 -42.42 23.68 20.01
C ALA A 36 -43.26 22.43 19.69
N ARG A 37 -43.33 21.47 20.63
CA ARG A 37 -44.34 20.39 20.58
C ARG A 37 -45.74 20.96 20.86
N ARG A 38 -46.60 21.01 19.83
CA ARG A 38 -48.05 21.23 19.99
C ARG A 38 -48.65 20.17 20.92
N LYS A 39 -49.52 20.59 21.86
CA LYS A 39 -50.33 19.68 22.67
C LYS A 39 -51.44 19.04 21.83
N LYS A 40 -51.74 17.76 22.04
CA LYS A 40 -53.06 17.18 21.70
C LYS A 40 -54.06 17.52 22.84
N PRO A 41 -55.35 17.76 22.55
CA PRO A 41 -56.40 17.84 23.56
C PRO A 41 -56.81 16.43 24.05
N ILE A 42 -57.44 16.37 25.23
CA ILE A 42 -58.07 15.18 25.82
C ILE A 42 -59.39 15.61 26.48
N ALA A 43 -60.36 14.69 26.54
CA ALA A 43 -61.72 14.84 27.09
C ALA A 43 -62.68 15.67 26.19
N ASN A 44 -63.99 15.39 26.18
CA ASN A 44 -64.78 14.75 27.24
C ASN A 44 -66.03 14.00 26.74
N ARG A 45 -66.37 12.86 27.38
CA ARG A 45 -67.74 12.29 27.54
C ARG A 45 -68.49 11.78 26.27
N THR A 46 -69.49 10.88 26.34
CA THR A 46 -70.24 10.27 27.47
C THR A 46 -70.83 8.88 27.12
N THR A 47 -71.10 8.03 28.14
CA THR A 47 -72.17 6.97 28.25
C THR A 47 -72.25 5.82 27.22
N LEU A 48 -72.68 4.56 27.52
CA LEU A 48 -73.06 3.79 28.74
C LEU A 48 -72.90 2.25 28.43
N PRO A 49 -73.08 1.31 29.39
CA PRO A 49 -72.56 -0.08 29.32
C PRO A 49 -73.64 -1.21 29.28
N VAL A 50 -73.19 -2.47 29.37
CA VAL A 50 -73.89 -3.65 29.99
C VAL A 50 -72.83 -4.77 30.23
N VAL A 51 -72.57 -5.22 31.48
CA VAL A 51 -73.02 -6.48 32.15
C VAL A 51 -72.50 -7.77 31.44
N ALA A 52 -71.85 -8.77 32.07
CA ALA A 52 -71.38 -9.02 33.46
C ALA A 52 -70.28 -10.13 33.55
N GLU A 53 -69.83 -10.41 34.79
CA GLU A 53 -69.34 -11.66 35.47
C GLU A 53 -69.02 -12.99 34.71
N ALA A 54 -68.36 -14.01 35.30
CA ALA A 54 -67.24 -14.15 36.26
C ALA A 54 -66.98 -15.66 36.58
N ALA A 55 -65.72 -16.13 36.55
CA ALA A 55 -65.22 -17.42 37.11
C ALA A 55 -65.93 -18.74 36.61
N THR A 56 -65.59 -20.01 36.94
CA THR A 56 -64.48 -20.65 37.72
C THR A 56 -64.20 -22.10 37.21
N ALA A 57 -62.97 -22.60 37.40
CA ALA A 57 -62.52 -23.99 37.65
C ALA A 57 -63.22 -25.29 37.09
N THR A 58 -62.49 -26.00 36.21
CA THR A 58 -62.16 -27.47 36.17
C THR A 58 -63.19 -28.63 36.08
N ALA A 59 -63.01 -29.45 35.01
CA ALA A 59 -63.06 -30.94 34.95
C ALA A 59 -64.44 -31.66 35.09
N PRO A 60 -64.58 -33.00 34.84
CA PRO A 60 -63.60 -34.05 34.41
C PRO A 60 -64.06 -34.96 33.22
N GLY A 61 -63.25 -35.96 32.83
CA GLY A 61 -63.72 -37.10 31.99
C GLY A 61 -62.67 -37.82 31.11
N SER A 62 -62.06 -38.89 31.66
CA SER A 62 -61.83 -40.25 31.09
C SER A 62 -61.79 -40.49 29.56
N THR A 63 -60.86 -41.25 28.96
CA THR A 63 -59.75 -42.13 29.45
C THR A 63 -58.75 -42.39 28.26
N THR A 64 -57.77 -43.30 28.18
CA THR A 64 -57.48 -44.61 28.84
C THR A 64 -55.94 -44.92 28.88
N ALA A 65 -55.56 -46.21 28.78
CA ALA A 65 -54.22 -46.80 28.93
C ALA A 65 -53.34 -46.78 27.64
N MET A 66 -52.03 -47.12 27.63
CA MET A 66 -51.28 -47.93 28.62
C MET A 66 -49.76 -47.60 28.70
N LEU A 67 -49.19 -47.86 29.89
CA LEU A 67 -47.76 -47.80 30.33
C LEU A 67 -47.45 -49.14 31.07
N PRO A 68 -46.24 -49.54 31.55
CA PRO A 68 -45.12 -48.75 32.16
C PRO A 68 -43.67 -49.20 31.75
N ALA A 69 -42.54 -48.51 32.06
CA ALA A 69 -41.67 -48.51 33.28
C ALA A 69 -41.04 -49.89 33.69
N THR A 70 -39.88 -50.07 34.35
CA THR A 70 -38.94 -49.14 35.06
C THR A 70 -37.55 -49.81 35.39
N THR A 71 -36.42 -49.07 35.32
CA THR A 71 -35.14 -49.25 36.13
C THR A 71 -34.35 -50.60 36.09
N PRO A 72 -33.16 -50.77 36.76
CA PRO A 72 -32.09 -49.83 37.18
C PRO A 72 -30.63 -50.32 36.86
N ALA A 73 -29.64 -49.59 37.40
CA ALA A 73 -28.31 -50.04 37.85
C ALA A 73 -27.12 -50.06 36.84
N ALA A 74 -25.91 -50.11 37.40
CA ALA A 74 -24.62 -49.89 36.72
C ALA A 74 -23.59 -50.97 37.13
N VAL A 75 -22.47 -51.11 36.39
CA VAL A 75 -21.20 -51.69 36.91
C VAL A 75 -19.98 -51.28 36.08
N ALA A 76 -18.82 -51.38 36.73
CA ALA A 76 -17.43 -51.01 36.43
C ALA A 76 -16.83 -51.01 34.98
N THR A 77 -15.77 -50.20 34.89
CA THR A 77 -14.55 -50.26 34.04
C THR A 77 -13.87 -51.66 34.03
N PRO A 78 -12.98 -51.99 33.06
CA PRO A 78 -11.61 -51.41 33.01
C PRO A 78 -11.00 -51.20 31.59
N ALA A 79 -9.73 -50.78 31.57
CA ALA A 79 -8.87 -50.65 30.39
C ALA A 79 -8.42 -52.02 29.85
N THR A 80 -7.59 -52.13 28.79
CA THR A 80 -6.13 -51.94 28.85
C THR A 80 -5.52 -51.86 27.43
N ALA A 81 -4.33 -51.27 27.29
CA ALA A 81 -3.59 -51.13 26.02
C ALA A 81 -2.68 -52.33 25.69
N ILE A 82 -2.20 -52.38 24.44
CA ILE A 82 -0.90 -52.91 23.96
C ILE A 82 -0.65 -52.14 22.63
N ALA A 83 0.40 -51.36 22.36
CA ALA A 83 1.83 -51.34 22.69
C ALA A 83 2.72 -51.87 21.53
N THR A 84 3.59 -50.99 21.02
CA THR A 84 4.64 -51.20 20.00
C THR A 84 5.83 -52.01 20.58
N PRO A 85 6.77 -52.54 19.77
CA PRO A 85 7.99 -51.75 19.49
C PRO A 85 8.77 -52.10 18.17
N ALA A 86 9.82 -51.31 17.90
CA ALA A 86 11.08 -51.60 17.17
C ALA A 86 11.01 -52.11 15.69
N ALA A 87 11.79 -51.64 14.71
CA ALA A 87 13.12 -51.01 14.63
C ALA A 87 14.34 -51.97 14.78
N ALA A 88 15.00 -52.27 13.67
CA ALA A 88 16.34 -52.87 13.59
C ALA A 88 17.01 -52.51 12.25
N ALA A 89 18.33 -52.33 12.23
CA ALA A 89 19.12 -52.07 11.02
C ALA A 89 20.54 -52.67 11.15
N ALA A 90 21.08 -53.26 10.07
CA ALA A 90 22.49 -53.63 9.96
C ALA A 90 22.96 -53.82 8.50
N THR A 91 24.11 -53.22 8.21
CA THR A 91 25.01 -53.28 7.03
C THR A 91 25.95 -54.52 7.09
N PRO A 92 27.05 -54.67 6.28
CA PRO A 92 27.46 -54.15 4.94
C PRO A 92 28.03 -55.24 3.97
N ALA A 93 28.52 -54.87 2.75
CA ALA A 93 29.81 -55.36 2.15
C ALA A 93 30.17 -54.80 0.73
N THR A 94 31.17 -53.89 0.69
CA THR A 94 32.29 -53.66 -0.27
C THR A 94 32.37 -54.14 -1.75
N ALA A 95 32.88 -53.22 -2.60
CA ALA A 95 33.87 -53.40 -3.72
C ALA A 95 33.42 -54.14 -5.03
N THR A 96 33.89 -53.90 -6.27
CA THR A 96 34.88 -53.00 -6.98
C THR A 96 34.66 -53.14 -8.52
N ALA A 97 35.22 -52.42 -9.52
CA ALA A 97 36.13 -51.25 -9.70
C ALA A 97 35.96 -50.68 -11.15
N THR A 98 36.77 -49.70 -11.59
CA THR A 98 36.86 -49.13 -12.97
C THR A 98 38.14 -49.60 -13.70
N PRO A 99 38.28 -49.45 -15.05
CA PRO A 99 39.12 -48.33 -15.55
C PRO A 99 38.86 -47.79 -16.99
N ALA A 100 39.31 -46.54 -17.21
CA ALA A 100 39.88 -45.95 -18.45
C ALA A 100 39.00 -45.75 -19.72
N ALA A 101 39.52 -44.96 -20.67
CA ALA A 101 38.83 -44.41 -21.85
C ALA A 101 39.73 -44.34 -23.10
N ALA A 102 39.11 -44.23 -24.29
CA ALA A 102 39.76 -43.85 -25.56
C ALA A 102 38.72 -43.31 -26.57
N GLU A 103 39.15 -42.43 -27.49
CA GLU A 103 38.33 -41.93 -28.62
C GLU A 103 38.21 -42.99 -29.75
N PRO A 104 37.29 -42.82 -30.72
CA PRO A 104 37.80 -42.33 -32.02
C PRO A 104 36.84 -41.46 -32.88
N GLN A 105 37.47 -40.62 -33.70
CA GLN A 105 37.00 -40.04 -34.97
C GLN A 105 38.05 -40.39 -36.05
N PRO A 106 37.83 -40.16 -37.37
CA PRO A 106 36.59 -39.96 -38.13
C PRO A 106 36.46 -40.95 -39.32
N ARG A 107 35.29 -41.03 -39.99
CA ARG A 107 35.22 -41.23 -41.46
C ARG A 107 34.02 -40.50 -42.08
N THR A 108 34.18 -40.10 -43.34
CA THR A 108 33.35 -39.12 -44.06
C THR A 108 32.39 -39.74 -45.07
N GLY A 109 31.22 -39.14 -45.27
CA GLY A 109 30.28 -39.50 -46.33
C GLY A 109 29.29 -38.37 -46.66
N PHE A 110 29.23 -37.99 -47.94
CA PHE A 110 28.36 -37.02 -48.63
C PHE A 110 26.95 -36.80 -48.04
N SER A 111 26.33 -35.61 -48.14
CA SER A 111 26.44 -34.63 -49.24
C SER A 111 26.16 -33.16 -48.83
N ARG A 112 26.36 -32.23 -49.77
CA ARG A 112 26.18 -30.78 -49.60
C ARG A 112 24.74 -30.37 -49.30
N ARG A 113 24.57 -29.55 -48.25
CA ARG A 113 23.85 -28.26 -48.36
C ARG A 113 24.72 -27.16 -47.78
N LEU A 114 25.34 -26.38 -48.66
CA LEU A 114 25.99 -25.11 -48.31
C LEU A 114 24.99 -24.01 -48.68
N GLY A 115 24.63 -23.16 -47.72
CA GLY A 115 23.71 -22.05 -47.96
C GLY A 115 22.26 -22.29 -47.53
N ASP A 116 22.05 -22.43 -46.23
CA ASP A 116 21.27 -21.40 -45.52
C ASP A 116 22.20 -20.74 -44.50
N ARG A 117 22.02 -19.44 -44.27
CA ARG A 117 23.02 -18.56 -43.62
C ARG A 117 22.64 -18.22 -42.17
N HIS A 118 23.63 -17.72 -41.43
CA HIS A 118 23.50 -16.76 -40.32
C HIS A 118 22.81 -15.45 -40.78
N LEU A 119 21.58 -15.54 -41.29
CA LEU A 119 20.73 -14.40 -41.70
C LEU A 119 19.53 -14.20 -40.78
N LEU A 120 19.28 -15.16 -39.88
CA LEU A 120 18.15 -15.22 -38.98
C LEU A 120 18.63 -15.65 -37.59
N ASP A 121 19.63 -14.95 -37.04
CA ASP A 121 19.90 -15.03 -35.60
C ASP A 121 18.63 -14.58 -34.86
N SER A 122 18.16 -15.40 -33.91
CA SER A 122 16.95 -15.12 -33.11
C SER A 122 17.00 -13.71 -32.54
N ASP A 123 18.13 -13.40 -31.93
CA ASP A 123 18.44 -12.15 -31.25
C ASP A 123 18.40 -10.96 -32.23
N ALA A 124 18.77 -11.16 -33.50
CA ALA A 124 18.74 -10.09 -34.51
C ALA A 124 17.31 -9.76 -34.96
N LEU A 125 16.45 -10.78 -35.09
CA LEU A 125 15.02 -10.60 -35.39
C LEU A 125 14.27 -10.04 -34.18
N GLU A 126 14.52 -10.59 -33.00
CA GLU A 126 13.95 -10.12 -31.74
C GLU A 126 14.35 -8.67 -31.46
N ASN A 127 15.58 -8.24 -31.79
CA ASN A 127 15.96 -6.83 -31.71
C ASN A 127 15.17 -5.92 -32.69
N ILE A 128 14.68 -6.41 -33.83
CA ILE A 128 13.80 -5.64 -34.74
C ILE A 128 12.40 -5.46 -34.13
N ASP A 129 11.84 -6.53 -33.55
CA ASP A 129 10.56 -6.46 -32.84
C ASP A 129 10.67 -5.53 -31.61
N ARG A 130 11.74 -5.67 -30.82
CA ARG A 130 12.09 -4.78 -29.70
C ARG A 130 12.20 -3.32 -30.13
N MET A 131 12.90 -3.01 -31.23
CA MET A 131 12.98 -1.64 -31.77
C MET A 131 11.62 -1.09 -32.19
N THR A 132 10.75 -1.94 -32.76
CA THR A 132 9.39 -1.56 -33.17
C THR A 132 8.52 -1.27 -31.94
N ASN A 133 8.59 -2.11 -30.91
CA ASN A 133 7.93 -1.89 -29.62
C ASN A 133 8.44 -0.62 -28.93
N VAL A 134 9.75 -0.37 -28.89
CA VAL A 134 10.34 0.87 -28.35
C VAL A 134 9.73 2.11 -29.03
N ALA A 135 9.61 2.11 -30.36
CA ALA A 135 9.02 3.23 -31.09
C ALA A 135 7.52 3.41 -30.76
N LEU A 136 6.75 2.32 -30.71
CA LEU A 136 5.34 2.34 -30.33
C LEU A 136 5.13 2.84 -28.90
N GLY A 137 5.93 2.37 -27.93
CA GLY A 137 5.84 2.76 -26.52
C GLY A 137 6.25 4.22 -26.27
N GLN A 138 7.21 4.75 -27.03
CA GLN A 138 7.52 6.18 -27.01
C GLN A 138 6.37 7.04 -27.58
N LEU A 139 5.69 6.58 -28.63
CA LEU A 139 4.56 7.28 -29.25
C LEU A 139 3.27 7.19 -28.41
N SER A 140 3.06 6.09 -27.68
CA SER A 140 1.86 5.87 -26.85
C SER A 140 1.98 6.37 -25.41
N GLY A 141 3.17 6.82 -24.99
CA GLY A 141 3.44 7.21 -23.61
C GLY A 141 3.60 6.05 -22.63
N GLY A 142 3.91 4.85 -23.13
CA GLY A 142 4.11 3.64 -22.32
C GLY A 142 2.85 2.81 -22.09
N VAL A 143 1.88 2.86 -23.01
CA VAL A 143 0.64 2.05 -22.99
C VAL A 143 0.53 1.25 -24.30
N SER A 144 0.19 -0.03 -24.24
CA SER A 144 0.20 -0.93 -25.38
C SER A 144 -1.03 -0.73 -26.28
N PRO A 145 -0.84 -0.27 -27.55
CA PRO A 145 -1.95 -0.14 -28.49
C PRO A 145 -2.61 -1.50 -28.79
N ALA A 146 -1.83 -2.59 -28.71
CA ALA A 146 -2.32 -3.94 -28.92
C ALA A 146 -3.21 -4.42 -27.76
N SER A 147 -2.80 -4.20 -26.50
CA SER A 147 -3.63 -4.55 -25.33
C SER A 147 -4.94 -3.78 -25.34
N LEU A 148 -4.88 -2.44 -25.54
CA LEU A 148 -6.07 -1.60 -25.67
C LEU A 148 -6.99 -2.07 -26.81
N ALA A 149 -6.46 -2.35 -28.00
CA ALA A 149 -7.26 -2.82 -29.13
C ALA A 149 -7.94 -4.18 -28.85
N MET A 150 -7.23 -5.11 -28.23
CA MET A 150 -7.78 -6.42 -27.83
C MET A 150 -8.85 -6.29 -26.75
N ALA A 151 -8.63 -5.46 -25.73
CA ALA A 151 -9.61 -5.18 -24.69
C ALA A 151 -10.89 -4.53 -25.24
N TYR A 152 -10.76 -3.56 -26.16
CA TYR A 152 -11.89 -2.96 -26.85
C TYR A 152 -12.62 -3.94 -27.78
N LEU A 153 -11.91 -4.86 -28.43
CA LEU A 153 -12.51 -5.89 -29.28
C LEU A 153 -13.29 -6.93 -28.46
N ASP A 154 -12.70 -7.44 -27.38
CA ASP A 154 -13.33 -8.33 -26.38
C ASP A 154 -14.64 -7.72 -25.87
N TRP A 155 -14.57 -6.50 -25.33
CA TRP A 155 -15.73 -5.72 -24.90
C TRP A 155 -16.78 -5.54 -25.99
N THR A 156 -16.39 -5.12 -27.20
CA THR A 156 -17.33 -4.81 -28.29
C THR A 156 -18.06 -6.05 -28.77
N VAL A 157 -17.35 -7.17 -28.99
CA VAL A 157 -17.93 -8.43 -29.47
C VAL A 157 -18.90 -9.00 -28.43
N HIS A 158 -18.50 -9.06 -27.16
CA HIS A 158 -19.36 -9.57 -26.09
C HIS A 158 -20.55 -8.65 -25.78
N LEU A 159 -20.41 -7.32 -25.91
CA LEU A 159 -21.53 -6.39 -25.79
C LEU A 159 -22.50 -6.51 -26.97
N ALA A 160 -22.00 -6.65 -28.20
CA ALA A 160 -22.81 -6.88 -29.40
C ALA A 160 -23.59 -8.20 -29.32
N ALA A 161 -22.99 -9.26 -28.77
CA ALA A 161 -23.62 -10.55 -28.52
C ALA A 161 -24.57 -10.57 -27.29
N SER A 162 -24.73 -9.47 -26.56
CA SER A 162 -25.50 -9.39 -25.31
C SER A 162 -26.77 -8.53 -25.41
N PRO A 163 -27.85 -8.98 -26.11
CA PRO A 163 -29.07 -8.18 -26.30
C PRO A 163 -29.76 -7.80 -24.98
N GLY A 164 -29.73 -8.67 -23.96
CA GLY A 164 -30.23 -8.35 -22.62
C GLY A 164 -29.45 -7.23 -21.91
N LYS A 165 -28.14 -7.12 -22.17
CA LYS A 165 -27.30 -6.01 -21.69
C LYS A 165 -27.63 -4.73 -22.43
N GLN A 166 -27.76 -4.78 -23.75
CA GLN A 166 -28.13 -3.64 -24.60
C GLN A 166 -29.49 -3.05 -24.16
N PHE A 167 -30.51 -3.90 -23.97
CA PHE A 167 -31.80 -3.47 -23.44
C PHE A 167 -31.68 -2.85 -22.04
N GLN A 168 -30.87 -3.44 -21.14
CA GLN A 168 -30.62 -2.87 -19.82
C GLN A 168 -29.94 -1.48 -19.91
N LEU A 169 -29.01 -1.28 -20.84
CA LEU A 169 -28.33 -0.01 -21.06
C LEU A 169 -29.24 1.06 -21.66
N ALA A 170 -30.10 0.69 -22.63
CA ALA A 170 -31.12 1.57 -23.18
C ALA A 170 -32.15 1.98 -22.11
N ALA A 171 -32.67 1.02 -21.34
CA ALA A 171 -33.59 1.30 -20.23
C ALA A 171 -32.95 2.16 -19.12
N LYS A 172 -31.64 1.97 -18.84
CA LYS A 172 -30.87 2.84 -17.94
C LYS A 172 -30.71 4.24 -18.52
N ALA A 173 -30.39 4.39 -19.81
CA ALA A 173 -30.26 5.68 -20.47
C ALA A 173 -31.59 6.48 -20.43
N THR A 174 -32.70 5.89 -20.88
CA THR A 174 -34.02 6.53 -20.86
C THR A 174 -34.44 6.94 -19.45
N ARG A 175 -34.25 6.06 -18.45
CA ARG A 175 -34.55 6.38 -17.04
C ARG A 175 -33.68 7.52 -16.49
N LYS A 176 -32.42 7.61 -16.90
CA LYS A 176 -31.49 8.70 -16.53
C LYS A 176 -31.89 10.02 -17.19
N ALA A 177 -32.19 10.00 -18.49
CA ALA A 177 -32.63 11.17 -19.24
C ALA A 177 -33.94 11.77 -18.67
N LEU A 178 -34.93 10.93 -18.37
CA LEU A 178 -36.19 11.37 -17.75
C LEU A 178 -35.98 11.99 -16.36
N ARG A 179 -35.12 11.38 -15.52
CA ARG A 179 -34.76 11.93 -14.20
C ARG A 179 -34.01 13.26 -14.32
N LEU A 180 -33.09 13.38 -15.26
CA LEU A 180 -32.35 14.62 -15.48
C LEU A 180 -33.27 15.73 -16.00
N GLY A 181 -34.22 15.40 -16.89
CA GLY A 181 -35.23 16.34 -17.38
C GLY A 181 -36.14 16.87 -16.27
N SER A 182 -36.65 15.98 -15.39
CA SER A 182 -37.47 16.40 -14.25
C SER A 182 -36.66 17.19 -13.19
N TYR A 183 -35.39 16.85 -13.01
CA TYR A 183 -34.46 17.59 -12.15
C TYR A 183 -34.16 18.99 -12.70
N ALA A 184 -33.92 19.11 -14.02
CA ALA A 184 -33.65 20.37 -14.68
C ALA A 184 -34.86 21.31 -14.62
N LEU A 185 -36.06 20.79 -14.91
CA LEU A 185 -37.31 21.56 -14.83
C LEU A 185 -37.59 22.04 -13.41
N SER A 186 -37.45 21.15 -12.40
CA SER A 186 -37.59 21.53 -11.00
C SER A 186 -36.55 22.58 -10.61
N SER A 187 -35.27 22.37 -10.92
CA SER A 187 -34.17 23.29 -10.60
C SER A 187 -34.37 24.70 -11.17
N ALA A 188 -34.87 24.79 -12.41
CA ALA A 188 -35.15 26.06 -13.07
C ALA A 188 -36.36 26.81 -12.47
N ILE A 189 -37.32 26.11 -11.87
CA ILE A 189 -38.56 26.69 -11.32
C ILE A 189 -38.43 27.00 -9.81
N THR A 190 -37.89 26.08 -9.02
CA THR A 190 -37.85 26.17 -7.54
C THR A 190 -36.49 26.59 -6.99
N GLY A 191 -35.43 26.57 -7.81
CA GLY A 191 -34.04 26.76 -7.37
C GLY A 191 -33.49 25.66 -6.47
N ASN A 192 -34.27 24.61 -6.17
CA ASN A 192 -33.90 23.53 -5.26
C ASN A 192 -34.64 22.23 -5.63
N ALA A 193 -33.89 21.19 -5.98
CA ALA A 193 -34.39 19.87 -6.37
C ALA A 193 -33.51 18.77 -5.77
N GLU A 194 -34.11 17.62 -5.41
CA GLU A 194 -33.37 16.49 -4.84
C GLU A 194 -32.39 15.88 -5.88
N PRO A 195 -31.09 15.72 -5.57
CA PRO A 195 -30.11 15.17 -6.51
C PRO A 195 -30.50 13.79 -7.06
N THR A 196 -30.51 13.66 -8.38
CA THR A 196 -30.80 12.40 -9.10
C THR A 196 -29.78 11.29 -8.83
N ILE A 197 -28.57 11.68 -8.44
CA ILE A 197 -27.42 10.85 -8.11
C ILE A 197 -26.50 11.62 -7.13
N LYS A 198 -25.79 10.91 -6.27
CA LYS A 198 -24.72 11.47 -5.42
C LYS A 198 -23.35 11.10 -6.00
N PRO A 199 -22.28 11.92 -5.80
CA PRO A 199 -20.91 11.50 -6.10
C PRO A 199 -20.54 10.20 -5.40
N LEU A 200 -19.50 9.53 -5.88
CA LEU A 200 -18.93 8.36 -5.18
C LEU A 200 -18.24 8.81 -3.87
N PRO A 201 -18.12 7.93 -2.86
CA PRO A 201 -17.32 8.25 -1.67
C PRO A 201 -15.88 8.61 -2.07
N GLY A 202 -15.45 9.84 -1.72
CA GLY A 202 -14.14 10.39 -2.09
C GLY A 202 -14.10 11.19 -3.41
N ASP A 203 -15.20 11.31 -4.16
CA ASP A 203 -15.28 12.16 -5.35
C ASP A 203 -15.55 13.63 -4.95
N HIS A 204 -14.47 14.34 -4.63
CA HIS A 204 -14.48 15.73 -4.16
C HIS A 204 -14.64 16.80 -5.26
N ARG A 205 -14.79 16.40 -6.53
CA ARG A 205 -14.81 17.32 -7.69
C ARG A 205 -15.99 18.30 -7.70
N PHE A 206 -17.01 18.03 -6.88
CA PHE A 206 -18.28 18.76 -6.85
C PHE A 206 -18.62 19.35 -5.47
N ASP A 207 -17.63 19.47 -4.58
CA ASP A 207 -17.80 19.93 -3.19
C ASP A 207 -18.12 21.44 -3.08
N HIS A 208 -17.68 22.27 -4.04
CA HIS A 208 -17.92 23.72 -4.01
C HIS A 208 -19.44 24.04 -4.03
N PRO A 209 -19.99 24.86 -3.10
CA PRO A 209 -21.44 25.10 -3.01
C PRO A 209 -22.11 25.64 -4.28
N GLY A 210 -21.35 26.30 -5.16
CA GLY A 210 -21.82 26.74 -6.48
C GLY A 210 -22.36 25.62 -7.36
N TRP A 211 -21.88 24.37 -7.19
CA TRP A 211 -22.39 23.20 -7.93
C TRP A 211 -23.86 22.87 -7.62
N GLN A 212 -24.40 23.33 -6.48
CA GLN A 212 -25.80 23.12 -6.13
C GLN A 212 -26.74 24.18 -6.71
N ARG A 213 -26.22 25.19 -7.43
CA ARG A 213 -26.99 26.28 -8.05
C ARG A 213 -27.28 25.98 -9.53
N PHE A 214 -28.42 26.43 -10.05
CA PHE A 214 -28.72 26.38 -11.49
C PHE A 214 -27.80 27.37 -12.27
N PRO A 215 -27.28 27.01 -13.47
CA PRO A 215 -27.45 25.75 -14.20
C PRO A 215 -26.44 24.66 -13.85
N TYR A 216 -25.40 24.97 -13.07
CA TYR A 216 -24.30 24.06 -12.70
C TYR A 216 -24.79 22.73 -12.10
N ASN A 217 -25.87 22.78 -11.33
CA ASN A 217 -26.47 21.61 -10.71
C ASN A 217 -26.99 20.58 -11.74
N VAL A 218 -27.61 21.04 -12.83
CA VAL A 218 -28.04 20.18 -13.94
C VAL A 218 -26.83 19.60 -14.68
N ILE A 219 -25.79 20.40 -14.87
CA ILE A 219 -24.57 20.01 -15.60
C ILE A 219 -23.84 18.88 -14.88
N TYR A 220 -23.52 19.02 -13.59
CA TYR A 220 -22.77 17.98 -12.86
C TYR A 220 -23.64 16.74 -12.57
N GLN A 221 -24.95 16.89 -12.34
CA GLN A 221 -25.87 15.75 -12.26
C GLN A 221 -25.92 14.98 -13.59
N GLY A 222 -25.99 15.67 -14.72
CA GLY A 222 -25.91 15.05 -16.04
C GLY A 222 -24.60 14.28 -16.26
N PHE A 223 -23.48 14.88 -15.87
CA PHE A 223 -22.16 14.24 -15.92
C PHE A 223 -22.10 12.97 -15.05
N LEU A 224 -22.48 13.03 -13.77
CA LEU A 224 -22.48 11.86 -12.88
C LEU A 224 -23.42 10.75 -13.36
N LEU A 225 -24.59 11.10 -13.92
CA LEU A 225 -25.48 10.13 -14.53
C LEU A 225 -24.84 9.47 -15.77
N ASN A 226 -24.07 10.21 -16.57
CA ASN A 226 -23.35 9.73 -17.75
C ASN A 226 -22.15 8.84 -17.37
N GLN A 227 -21.29 9.29 -16.44
CA GLN A 227 -20.20 8.50 -15.86
C GLN A 227 -20.70 7.15 -15.32
N GLN A 228 -21.79 7.15 -14.56
CA GLN A 228 -22.40 5.90 -14.08
C GLN A 228 -23.01 5.07 -15.22
N TRP A 229 -23.51 5.67 -16.31
CA TRP A 229 -23.98 4.91 -17.47
C TRP A 229 -22.82 4.20 -18.18
N TRP A 230 -21.71 4.89 -18.44
CA TRP A 230 -20.50 4.30 -19.01
C TRP A 230 -19.95 3.18 -18.14
N HIS A 231 -19.84 3.37 -16.83
CA HIS A 231 -19.43 2.29 -15.93
C HIS A 231 -20.32 1.04 -16.05
N ASN A 232 -21.63 1.21 -16.25
CA ASN A 232 -22.55 0.10 -16.52
C ASN A 232 -22.40 -0.48 -17.93
N ALA A 233 -21.90 0.28 -18.90
CA ALA A 233 -21.68 -0.12 -20.28
C ALA A 233 -20.34 -0.83 -20.48
N THR A 234 -19.33 -0.54 -19.66
CA THR A 234 -18.01 -1.20 -19.70
C THR A 234 -17.93 -2.42 -18.77
N THR A 235 -18.62 -2.40 -17.62
CA THR A 235 -18.53 -3.48 -16.61
C THR A 235 -19.76 -4.39 -16.57
N GLY A 236 -19.57 -5.63 -16.12
CA GLY A 236 -20.61 -6.65 -15.99
C GLY A 236 -21.16 -7.11 -17.34
N ILE A 237 -20.28 -7.45 -18.28
CA ILE A 237 -20.65 -8.04 -19.58
C ILE A 237 -20.25 -9.52 -19.58
N ARG A 238 -21.12 -10.40 -20.07
CA ARG A 238 -20.90 -11.85 -20.00
C ARG A 238 -19.88 -12.30 -21.04
N GLY A 239 -18.74 -12.77 -20.55
CA GLY A 239 -17.67 -13.38 -21.35
C GLY A 239 -16.44 -12.48 -21.55
N VAL A 240 -16.58 -11.17 -21.32
CA VAL A 240 -15.44 -10.24 -21.31
C VAL A 240 -14.45 -10.65 -20.22
N SER A 241 -13.17 -10.61 -20.55
CA SER A 241 -12.07 -10.87 -19.61
C SER A 241 -12.06 -9.82 -18.48
N LYS A 242 -11.63 -10.20 -17.27
CA LYS A 242 -11.56 -9.23 -16.15
C LYS A 242 -10.55 -8.11 -16.41
N HIS A 243 -9.49 -8.40 -17.15
CA HIS A 243 -8.53 -7.40 -17.61
C HIS A 243 -9.15 -6.48 -18.68
N GLY A 244 -9.82 -7.00 -19.72
CA GLY A 244 -10.48 -6.19 -20.75
C GLY A 244 -11.59 -5.30 -20.19
N GLU A 245 -12.39 -5.83 -19.26
CA GLU A 245 -13.40 -5.07 -18.51
C GLU A 245 -12.77 -3.88 -17.74
N ALA A 246 -11.61 -4.09 -17.11
CA ALA A 246 -10.88 -3.04 -16.41
C ALA A 246 -10.25 -2.02 -17.37
N ALA A 247 -9.60 -2.46 -18.45
CA ALA A 247 -8.92 -1.59 -19.42
C ALA A 247 -9.89 -0.69 -20.22
N VAL A 248 -11.06 -1.23 -20.62
CA VAL A 248 -12.09 -0.43 -21.30
C VAL A 248 -12.80 0.52 -20.32
N TRP A 249 -13.07 0.09 -19.09
CA TRP A 249 -13.55 1.02 -18.05
C TRP A 249 -12.54 2.14 -17.78
N PHE A 250 -11.25 1.81 -17.65
CA PHE A 250 -10.18 2.77 -17.44
C PHE A 250 -10.10 3.79 -18.58
N THR A 251 -10.13 3.34 -19.84
CA THR A 251 -10.09 4.25 -21.00
C THR A 251 -11.33 5.15 -21.04
N ALA A 252 -12.52 4.62 -20.73
CA ALA A 252 -13.74 5.42 -20.60
C ALA A 252 -13.65 6.44 -19.44
N LYS A 253 -13.06 6.05 -18.29
CA LYS A 253 -12.77 6.94 -17.15
C LYS A 253 -11.87 8.10 -17.58
N GLN A 254 -10.79 7.86 -18.33
CA GLN A 254 -9.92 8.95 -18.83
C GLN A 254 -10.66 9.96 -19.70
N ILE A 255 -11.50 9.49 -20.63
CA ILE A 255 -12.28 10.36 -21.52
C ILE A 255 -13.32 11.17 -20.71
N LEU A 256 -13.96 10.54 -19.72
CA LEU A 256 -14.90 11.20 -18.82
C LEU A 256 -14.23 12.23 -17.92
N ASP A 257 -13.07 11.93 -17.34
CA ASP A 257 -12.34 12.86 -16.49
C ASP A 257 -11.78 14.04 -17.31
N MET A 258 -11.32 13.80 -18.55
CA MET A 258 -10.95 14.88 -19.49
C MET A 258 -12.13 15.80 -19.85
N THR A 259 -13.35 15.26 -19.92
CA THR A 259 -14.56 16.01 -20.28
C THR A 259 -15.41 16.43 -19.09
N ALA A 260 -14.91 16.26 -17.86
CA ALA A 260 -15.65 16.58 -16.65
C ALA A 260 -15.87 18.09 -16.51
N PRO A 261 -17.08 18.56 -16.14
CA PRO A 261 -17.42 19.98 -16.14
C PRO A 261 -16.63 20.80 -15.11
N CYS A 262 -16.07 20.17 -14.08
CA CYS A 262 -15.14 20.81 -13.13
C CYS A 262 -13.81 21.23 -13.76
N ASN A 263 -13.41 20.59 -14.86
CA ASN A 263 -12.12 20.82 -15.53
C ASN A 263 -12.23 21.86 -16.66
N VAL A 264 -13.45 22.27 -17.00
CA VAL A 264 -13.76 23.28 -18.02
C VAL A 264 -13.98 24.63 -17.33
N PRO A 265 -13.10 25.64 -17.49
CA PRO A 265 -13.11 26.86 -16.67
C PRO A 265 -14.44 27.61 -16.59
N TYR A 266 -15.17 27.69 -17.70
CA TYR A 266 -16.45 28.40 -17.80
C TYR A 266 -17.67 27.55 -17.37
N LEU A 267 -17.49 26.25 -17.10
CA LEU A 267 -18.52 25.37 -16.53
C LEU A 267 -18.30 25.07 -15.05
N ASN A 268 -17.13 25.43 -14.48
CA ASN A 268 -16.86 25.29 -13.06
C ASN A 268 -17.28 26.57 -12.30
N PRO A 269 -18.27 26.52 -11.39
CA PRO A 269 -18.74 27.69 -10.67
C PRO A 269 -17.69 28.26 -9.70
N GLU A 270 -16.76 27.45 -9.18
CA GLU A 270 -15.68 27.91 -8.32
C GLU A 270 -14.69 28.79 -9.10
N ILE A 271 -14.27 28.34 -10.29
CA ILE A 271 -13.40 29.11 -11.18
C ILE A 271 -14.09 30.41 -11.61
N VAL A 272 -15.38 30.36 -11.98
CA VAL A 272 -16.15 31.55 -12.39
C VAL A 272 -16.32 32.54 -11.22
N GLU A 273 -16.72 32.07 -10.03
CA GLU A 273 -16.94 32.91 -8.85
C GLU A 273 -15.62 33.56 -8.39
N THR A 274 -14.52 32.80 -8.30
CA THR A 274 -13.18 33.34 -8.00
C THR A 274 -12.69 34.31 -9.08
N THR A 275 -12.89 34.02 -10.37
CA THR A 275 -12.46 34.91 -11.46
C THR A 275 -13.19 36.26 -11.43
N ILE A 276 -14.48 36.27 -11.09
CA ILE A 276 -15.25 37.51 -10.94
C ILE A 276 -14.80 38.28 -9.69
N ASN A 277 -14.68 37.60 -8.54
CA ASN A 277 -14.31 38.19 -7.26
C ASN A 277 -12.89 38.80 -7.29
N GLU A 278 -11.94 38.10 -7.91
CA GLU A 278 -10.54 38.55 -8.07
C GLU A 278 -10.28 39.38 -9.33
N ARG A 279 -11.31 39.65 -10.15
CA ARG A 279 -11.18 40.35 -11.45
C ARG A 279 -10.12 39.75 -12.38
N GLY A 280 -9.98 38.41 -12.34
CA GLY A 280 -9.02 37.64 -13.13
C GLY A 280 -7.60 37.52 -12.56
N ALA A 281 -7.31 38.05 -11.36
CA ALA A 281 -5.98 37.93 -10.76
C ALA A 281 -5.57 36.46 -10.47
N ASN A 282 -6.54 35.59 -10.22
CA ASN A 282 -6.37 34.13 -10.15
C ASN A 282 -5.80 33.54 -11.44
N LEU A 283 -6.35 33.91 -12.60
CA LEU A 283 -5.88 33.46 -13.91
C LEU A 283 -4.48 34.02 -14.22
N ALA A 284 -4.19 35.26 -13.78
CA ALA A 284 -2.86 35.84 -13.92
C ALA A 284 -1.79 35.08 -13.10
N ARG A 285 -2.09 34.73 -11.84
CA ARG A 285 -1.22 33.85 -11.03
C ARG A 285 -1.08 32.46 -11.64
N GLY A 286 -2.18 31.87 -12.08
CA GLY A 286 -2.20 30.53 -12.68
C GLY A 286 -1.38 30.46 -13.99
N ALA A 287 -1.42 31.51 -14.81
CA ALA A 287 -0.58 31.63 -15.99
C ALA A 287 0.93 31.77 -15.64
N GLN A 288 1.27 32.46 -14.55
CA GLN A 288 2.64 32.52 -14.05
C GLN A 288 3.12 31.13 -13.56
N PHE A 289 2.29 30.41 -12.80
CA PHE A 289 2.59 29.05 -12.34
C PHE A 289 2.75 28.06 -13.50
N TYR A 290 1.86 28.11 -14.50
CA TYR A 290 1.97 27.30 -15.72
C TYR A 290 3.24 27.63 -16.52
N GLY A 291 3.55 28.92 -16.69
CA GLY A 291 4.76 29.37 -17.37
C GLY A 291 6.05 28.94 -16.65
N GLU A 292 6.06 28.96 -15.31
CA GLU A 292 7.18 28.43 -14.54
C GLU A 292 7.34 26.92 -14.73
N ASP A 293 6.26 26.15 -14.64
CA ASP A 293 6.29 24.69 -14.75
C ASP A 293 6.70 24.23 -16.16
N VAL A 294 6.23 24.89 -17.22
CA VAL A 294 6.69 24.64 -18.59
C VAL A 294 8.18 24.98 -18.73
N ARG A 295 8.63 26.13 -18.18
CA ARG A 295 10.05 26.53 -18.17
C ARG A 295 10.93 25.53 -17.42
N ARG A 296 10.45 24.96 -16.31
CA ARG A 296 11.15 23.92 -15.53
C ARG A 296 11.21 22.60 -16.30
N ALA A 297 10.08 22.13 -16.81
CA ALA A 297 9.98 20.87 -17.55
C ALA A 297 10.86 20.85 -18.82
N LEU A 298 10.91 21.96 -19.57
CA LEU A 298 11.77 22.11 -20.76
C LEU A 298 13.28 22.10 -20.46
N ARG A 299 13.69 22.21 -19.19
CA ARG A 299 15.08 22.24 -18.73
C ARG A 299 15.47 21.06 -17.86
N ASP A 300 14.55 20.14 -17.61
CA ASP A 300 14.66 19.09 -16.58
C ASP A 300 14.93 19.63 -15.16
N GLU A 301 14.40 20.82 -14.84
CA GLU A 301 14.44 21.36 -13.48
C GLU A 301 13.35 20.68 -12.62
N LYS A 302 13.69 20.36 -11.35
CA LYS A 302 12.73 19.84 -10.36
C LYS A 302 11.63 20.87 -10.02
N PRO A 303 10.48 20.46 -9.45
CA PRO A 303 9.34 21.34 -9.18
C PRO A 303 9.65 22.53 -8.25
N ALA A 304 8.86 23.61 -8.37
CA ALA A 304 9.06 24.83 -7.60
C ALA A 304 9.00 24.61 -6.07
N GLY A 305 9.92 25.24 -5.33
CA GLY A 305 9.97 25.18 -3.87
C GLY A 305 10.70 23.96 -3.30
N ILE A 306 11.13 23.01 -4.13
CA ILE A 306 11.91 21.85 -3.67
C ILE A 306 13.30 22.23 -3.14
N ASP A 307 13.83 23.39 -3.53
CA ASP A 307 15.14 23.91 -3.13
C ASP A 307 15.23 24.18 -1.61
N ALA A 308 14.07 24.26 -0.93
CA ALA A 308 13.95 24.34 0.53
C ALA A 308 14.05 22.97 1.24
N PHE A 309 14.06 21.86 0.50
CA PHE A 309 14.03 20.49 1.02
C PHE A 309 15.27 19.73 0.59
N LYS A 310 16.20 19.55 1.53
CA LYS A 310 17.55 19.09 1.28
C LYS A 310 17.91 17.91 2.18
N VAL A 311 18.17 16.78 1.53
CA VAL A 311 18.74 15.59 2.18
C VAL A 311 20.07 15.96 2.85
N GLY A 312 20.25 15.58 4.11
CA GLY A 312 21.43 15.88 4.93
C GLY A 312 21.46 17.27 5.59
N GLU A 313 20.66 18.24 5.15
CA GLU A 313 20.53 19.55 5.81
C GLU A 313 19.24 19.68 6.62
N ASN A 314 18.09 19.22 6.09
CA ASN A 314 16.81 19.26 6.80
C ASN A 314 15.87 18.06 6.55
N LEU A 315 16.20 17.17 5.61
CA LEU A 315 15.60 15.85 5.46
C LEU A 315 16.66 14.75 5.70
N ALA A 316 16.26 13.58 6.20
CA ALA A 316 17.19 12.47 6.51
C ALA A 316 18.33 12.84 7.47
N ILE A 317 18.03 13.66 8.48
CA ILE A 317 19.02 14.20 9.43
C ILE A 317 19.06 13.50 10.79
N THR A 318 18.52 12.28 10.91
CA THR A 318 18.68 11.51 12.15
C THR A 318 20.15 11.07 12.28
N PRO A 319 20.87 11.42 13.38
CA PRO A 319 22.30 11.13 13.49
C PRO A 319 22.63 9.65 13.39
N GLY A 320 23.66 9.30 12.63
CA GLY A 320 24.08 7.93 12.39
C GLY A 320 25.35 7.85 11.56
N LYS A 321 25.81 6.63 11.28
CA LYS A 321 26.99 6.34 10.44
C LYS A 321 26.66 5.23 9.45
N VAL A 322 27.23 5.30 8.25
CA VAL A 322 27.31 4.14 7.34
C VAL A 322 28.34 3.16 7.90
N VAL A 323 27.93 1.95 8.27
CA VAL A 323 28.77 0.93 8.93
C VAL A 323 29.13 -0.25 8.00
N PHE A 324 28.48 -0.34 6.84
CA PHE A 324 28.79 -1.27 5.76
C PHE A 324 28.40 -0.65 4.42
N ARG A 325 29.17 -0.94 3.36
CA ARG A 325 28.85 -0.58 1.97
C ARG A 325 29.30 -1.70 1.04
N ASN A 326 28.47 -2.04 0.06
CA ASN A 326 28.83 -2.88 -1.08
C ASN A 326 28.27 -2.26 -2.37
N LEU A 327 28.20 -3.02 -3.48
CA LEU A 327 27.69 -2.53 -4.76
C LEU A 327 26.26 -1.97 -4.69
N LEU A 328 25.35 -2.60 -3.94
CA LEU A 328 23.92 -2.30 -3.97
C LEU A 328 23.43 -1.46 -2.78
N ILE A 329 24.11 -1.52 -1.64
CA ILE A 329 23.65 -0.85 -0.41
C ILE A 329 24.75 -0.13 0.36
N GLU A 330 24.34 0.94 1.01
CA GLU A 330 24.92 1.41 2.28
C GLU A 330 24.00 0.97 3.42
N LEU A 331 24.58 0.37 4.48
CA LEU A 331 23.87 0.11 5.73
C LEU A 331 24.18 1.24 6.72
N ILE A 332 23.17 2.00 7.09
CA ILE A 332 23.26 3.03 8.13
C ILE A 332 22.90 2.39 9.47
N GLN A 333 23.73 2.61 10.48
CA GLN A 333 23.36 2.45 11.90
C GLN A 333 23.09 3.85 12.46
N TYR A 334 21.98 4.05 13.16
CA TYR A 334 21.68 5.33 13.81
C TYR A 334 22.27 5.39 15.22
N SER A 335 22.69 6.59 15.62
CA SER A 335 23.26 6.84 16.95
C SER A 335 22.15 6.83 18.00
N PRO A 336 22.35 6.15 19.15
CA PRO A 336 21.34 6.06 20.21
C PRO A 336 21.07 7.43 20.85
N THR A 337 19.82 7.70 21.24
CA THR A 337 19.42 8.88 22.01
C THR A 337 19.01 8.55 23.45
N THR A 338 19.27 7.31 23.90
CA THR A 338 18.88 6.76 25.21
C THR A 338 20.01 5.97 25.86
N ASP A 339 20.05 5.93 27.20
CA ASP A 339 21.08 5.21 27.98
C ASP A 339 20.95 3.67 27.90
N THR A 340 19.80 3.17 27.46
CA THR A 340 19.51 1.75 27.21
C THR A 340 18.69 1.57 25.95
N VAL A 341 18.83 0.41 25.30
CA VAL A 341 18.11 0.02 24.07
C VAL A 341 17.59 -1.41 24.16
N GLN A 342 16.55 -1.74 23.40
CA GLN A 342 16.12 -3.13 23.20
C GLN A 342 17.26 -3.96 22.58
N ARG A 343 17.39 -5.20 23.05
CA ARG A 343 18.48 -6.11 22.69
C ARG A 343 18.42 -6.56 21.22
N GLU A 344 17.23 -6.79 20.69
CA GLU A 344 17.00 -7.10 19.28
C GLU A 344 16.97 -5.79 18.45
N PRO A 345 17.92 -5.57 17.51
CA PRO A 345 17.92 -4.40 16.64
C PRO A 345 16.77 -4.41 15.64
N VAL A 346 16.38 -3.22 15.15
CA VAL A 346 15.40 -3.04 14.08
C VAL A 346 16.10 -2.74 12.76
N LEU A 347 15.94 -3.61 11.76
CA LEU A 347 16.40 -3.38 10.38
C LEU A 347 15.24 -2.86 9.53
N LEU A 348 15.36 -1.66 8.99
CA LEU A 348 14.40 -1.07 8.06
C LEU A 348 14.92 -1.14 6.61
N GLN A 349 14.04 -1.48 5.66
CA GLN A 349 14.32 -1.31 4.23
C GLN A 349 13.12 -0.74 3.45
N SER A 350 13.36 0.30 2.65
CA SER A 350 12.38 0.86 1.73
C SER A 350 12.29 0.05 0.42
N ALA A 351 11.26 0.33 -0.37
CA ALA A 351 11.33 0.13 -1.82
C ALA A 351 12.47 0.97 -2.41
N TRP A 352 13.17 0.43 -3.41
CA TRP A 352 14.31 1.07 -4.09
C TRP A 352 13.94 1.84 -5.38
N MET A 353 12.63 1.91 -5.70
CA MET A 353 12.05 2.79 -6.74
C MET A 353 12.05 4.27 -6.29
N MET A 354 12.19 4.50 -4.99
CA MET A 354 12.29 5.80 -4.34
C MET A 354 13.38 5.73 -3.27
N LYS A 355 13.80 6.87 -2.73
CA LYS A 355 14.84 6.94 -1.69
C LYS A 355 14.32 6.56 -0.30
N TYR A 356 15.19 6.02 0.56
CA TYR A 356 14.79 5.45 1.85
C TYR A 356 14.17 6.46 2.83
N TYR A 357 14.49 7.75 2.66
CA TYR A 357 14.16 8.81 3.61
C TYR A 357 12.66 9.12 3.72
N ILE A 358 11.77 8.38 3.04
CA ILE A 358 10.35 8.30 3.40
C ILE A 358 10.12 7.81 4.85
N LEU A 359 11.04 7.02 5.40
CA LEU A 359 11.02 6.58 6.80
C LEU A 359 11.85 7.50 7.73
N ASP A 360 12.54 8.49 7.17
CA ASP A 360 13.36 9.49 7.87
C ASP A 360 13.24 10.86 7.17
N LEU A 361 12.01 11.40 7.11
CA LEU A 361 11.69 12.65 6.40
C LEU A 361 12.24 13.87 7.19
N SER A 362 11.35 14.63 7.81
CA SER A 362 11.68 15.73 8.71
C SER A 362 11.80 15.21 10.15
N PRO A 363 12.48 15.92 11.07
CA PRO A 363 12.59 15.52 12.47
C PRO A 363 11.25 15.28 13.21
N HIS A 364 10.14 15.87 12.75
CA HIS A 364 8.80 15.68 13.34
C HIS A 364 8.05 14.46 12.81
N ASN A 365 8.43 13.87 11.67
CA ASN A 365 7.75 12.73 11.04
C ASN A 365 8.69 11.60 10.59
N SER A 366 9.91 11.56 11.12
CA SER A 366 10.83 10.44 10.97
C SER A 366 10.42 9.25 11.84
N LEU A 367 10.18 8.10 11.21
CA LEU A 367 9.95 6.83 11.91
C LEU A 367 11.26 6.29 12.50
N VAL A 368 12.39 6.51 11.81
CA VAL A 368 13.74 6.19 12.32
C VAL A 368 13.98 6.93 13.63
N LYS A 369 13.83 8.26 13.66
CA LYS A 369 14.04 9.06 14.87
C LYS A 369 13.12 8.62 16.00
N TYR A 370 11.85 8.37 15.69
CA TYR A 370 10.89 7.86 16.66
C TYR A 370 11.36 6.53 17.29
N LEU A 371 11.81 5.55 16.51
CA LEU A 371 12.32 4.28 17.04
C LEU A 371 13.58 4.46 17.91
N VAL A 372 14.51 5.33 17.49
CA VAL A 372 15.73 5.62 18.25
C VAL A 372 15.39 6.30 19.59
N ASP A 373 14.50 7.28 19.59
CA ASP A 373 13.96 7.96 20.78
C ASP A 373 13.10 7.04 21.68
N GLN A 374 12.69 5.87 21.19
CA GLN A 374 11.99 4.83 21.96
C GLN A 374 12.94 3.69 22.38
N GLY A 375 14.25 3.91 22.29
CA GLY A 375 15.27 2.97 22.77
C GLY A 375 15.37 1.71 21.93
N HIS A 376 15.44 1.84 20.60
CA HIS A 376 15.81 0.73 19.70
C HIS A 376 17.14 1.03 19.01
N THR A 377 18.00 0.01 18.85
CA THR A 377 19.12 0.10 17.89
C THR A 377 18.53 -0.03 16.48
N VAL A 378 18.58 1.04 15.69
CA VAL A 378 17.98 1.08 14.34
C VAL A 378 19.06 1.03 13.26
N PHE A 379 18.83 0.17 12.27
CA PHE A 379 19.58 0.11 11.02
C PHE A 379 18.67 0.41 9.82
N MET A 380 19.21 0.99 8.75
CA MET A 380 18.49 1.27 7.51
C MET A 380 19.32 0.92 6.29
N ILE A 381 18.68 0.31 5.30
CA ILE A 381 19.25 0.13 3.96
C ILE A 381 19.03 1.39 3.12
N SER A 382 20.14 2.00 2.69
CA SER A 382 20.18 3.03 1.66
C SER A 382 20.61 2.37 0.34
N TRP A 383 19.68 2.25 -0.60
CA TRP A 383 19.90 1.59 -1.89
C TRP A 383 20.67 2.48 -2.88
N LEU A 384 21.51 1.86 -3.72
CA LEU A 384 22.08 2.45 -4.93
C LEU A 384 20.99 2.99 -5.87
N ASN A 385 21.24 4.10 -6.58
CA ASN A 385 20.41 4.58 -7.70
C ASN A 385 21.05 4.16 -9.06
N PRO A 386 20.67 2.99 -9.61
CA PRO A 386 21.43 2.28 -10.66
C PRO A 386 21.46 3.03 -12.00
N GLY A 387 22.64 3.17 -12.60
CA GLY A 387 22.81 3.58 -14.00
C GLY A 387 22.68 2.42 -15.00
N ALA A 388 23.10 2.65 -16.26
CA ALA A 388 22.92 1.70 -17.36
C ALA A 388 23.80 0.45 -17.24
N GLU A 389 24.98 0.60 -16.65
CA GLU A 389 25.92 -0.47 -16.29
C GLU A 389 25.32 -1.49 -15.30
N HIS A 390 24.35 -1.08 -14.47
CA HIS A 390 23.68 -1.93 -13.49
C HIS A 390 22.50 -2.74 -14.06
N ARG A 391 22.20 -2.64 -15.36
CA ARG A 391 21.02 -3.22 -16.05
C ARG A 391 20.74 -4.70 -15.78
N ASN A 392 21.79 -5.48 -15.50
CA ASN A 392 21.73 -6.95 -15.37
C ASN A 392 21.63 -7.43 -13.91
N LEU A 393 21.56 -6.51 -12.93
CA LEU A 393 21.20 -6.87 -11.55
C LEU A 393 19.74 -7.37 -11.50
N GLY A 394 19.54 -8.54 -10.91
CA GLY A 394 18.22 -9.16 -10.72
C GLY A 394 17.73 -9.07 -9.28
N MET A 395 16.52 -9.57 -9.02
CA MET A 395 15.95 -9.72 -7.67
C MET A 395 16.85 -10.53 -6.74
N GLU A 396 17.60 -11.49 -7.30
CA GLU A 396 18.54 -12.33 -6.55
C GLU A 396 19.79 -11.56 -6.08
N ASP A 397 20.24 -10.54 -6.83
CA ASP A 397 21.30 -9.63 -6.41
C ASP A 397 20.82 -8.73 -5.27
N TYR A 398 19.61 -8.18 -5.38
CA TYR A 398 18.97 -7.41 -4.32
C TYR A 398 18.74 -8.26 -3.05
N ARG A 399 18.44 -9.55 -3.20
CA ARG A 399 18.33 -10.49 -2.07
C ARG A 399 19.68 -10.72 -1.39
N LYS A 400 20.72 -11.10 -2.15
CA LYS A 400 22.04 -11.49 -1.64
C LYS A 400 22.89 -10.31 -1.20
N GLN A 401 23.02 -9.29 -2.05
CA GLN A 401 23.86 -8.11 -1.81
C GLN A 401 23.09 -6.99 -1.08
N GLY A 402 21.75 -7.01 -1.10
CA GLY A 402 20.93 -6.11 -0.28
C GLY A 402 20.60 -6.71 1.09
N THR A 403 19.37 -7.19 1.25
CA THR A 403 18.80 -7.56 2.56
C THR A 403 19.63 -8.60 3.32
N LEU A 404 20.14 -9.65 2.66
CA LEU A 404 20.93 -10.68 3.33
C LEU A 404 22.31 -10.16 3.76
N ALA A 405 22.93 -9.28 2.96
CA ALA A 405 24.19 -8.63 3.35
C ALA A 405 23.99 -7.70 4.57
N ALA A 406 22.88 -6.97 4.63
CA ALA A 406 22.51 -6.17 5.81
C ALA A 406 22.29 -7.03 7.05
N ILE A 407 21.54 -8.14 6.93
CA ILE A 407 21.34 -9.12 8.01
C ILE A 407 22.67 -9.71 8.49
N ASN A 408 23.59 -10.04 7.58
CA ASN A 408 24.93 -10.53 7.92
C ASN A 408 25.74 -9.47 8.67
N ALA A 409 25.83 -8.24 8.16
CA ALA A 409 26.56 -7.15 8.82
C ALA A 409 26.00 -6.83 10.22
N ILE A 410 24.68 -6.85 10.41
CA ILE A 410 24.06 -6.69 11.74
C ILE A 410 24.38 -7.89 12.65
N SER A 411 24.35 -9.12 12.12
CA SER A 411 24.77 -10.32 12.86
C SER A 411 26.23 -10.24 13.33
N ASP A 412 27.08 -9.57 12.54
CA ASP A 412 28.48 -9.37 12.87
C ASP A 412 28.72 -8.25 13.90
N ILE A 413 27.99 -7.14 13.82
CA ILE A 413 28.02 -6.04 14.80
C ILE A 413 27.39 -6.48 16.14
N LEU A 414 26.33 -7.30 16.08
CA LEU A 414 25.57 -7.77 17.24
C LEU A 414 25.49 -9.31 17.30
N PRO A 415 26.60 -10.02 17.57
CA PRO A 415 26.60 -11.49 17.64
C PRO A 415 25.60 -12.01 18.66
N GLY A 416 24.85 -13.06 18.28
CA GLY A 416 23.86 -13.71 19.14
C GLY A 416 22.62 -12.87 19.47
N ARG A 417 22.33 -11.82 18.69
CA ARG A 417 21.03 -11.12 18.68
C ARG A 417 20.25 -11.54 17.45
N ARG A 418 18.93 -11.66 17.58
CA ARG A 418 18.00 -11.78 16.44
C ARG A 418 17.51 -10.39 16.01
N ILE A 419 17.04 -10.26 14.78
CA ILE A 419 16.74 -8.96 14.16
C ILE A 419 15.23 -8.80 13.95
N HIS A 420 14.65 -7.68 14.39
CA HIS A 420 13.31 -7.27 13.95
C HIS A 420 13.42 -6.62 12.57
N ALA A 421 13.01 -7.32 11.50
CA ALA A 421 13.12 -6.79 10.14
C ALA A 421 11.80 -6.15 9.69
N ALA A 422 11.87 -4.96 9.08
CA ALA A 422 10.71 -4.25 8.52
C ALA A 422 10.95 -3.83 7.07
N GLY A 423 10.02 -4.18 6.19
CA GLY A 423 10.08 -3.85 4.76
C GLY A 423 8.86 -3.06 4.30
N TYR A 424 9.10 -2.03 3.47
CA TYR A 424 8.05 -1.15 2.96
C TYR A 424 7.82 -1.34 1.45
N CYS A 425 6.57 -1.58 1.06
CA CYS A 425 6.14 -1.79 -0.33
C CYS A 425 7.01 -2.87 -1.02
N LEU A 426 7.74 -2.54 -2.09
CA LEU A 426 8.65 -3.45 -2.78
C LEU A 426 9.82 -3.94 -1.90
N GLY A 427 10.24 -3.15 -0.91
CA GLY A 427 11.17 -3.60 0.13
C GLY A 427 10.55 -4.63 1.08
N GLY A 428 9.23 -4.60 1.27
CA GLY A 428 8.48 -5.64 1.98
C GLY A 428 8.38 -6.93 1.17
N ILE A 429 8.12 -6.84 -0.14
CA ILE A 429 8.12 -7.98 -1.06
C ILE A 429 9.47 -8.72 -0.99
N LEU A 430 10.58 -7.97 -1.09
CA LEU A 430 11.91 -8.54 -0.97
C LEU A 430 12.16 -9.15 0.42
N LEU A 431 11.72 -8.51 1.50
CA LEU A 431 11.85 -9.05 2.86
C LEU A 431 11.11 -10.38 3.02
N THR A 432 9.90 -10.51 2.47
CA THR A 432 9.13 -11.76 2.47
C THR A 432 9.88 -12.87 1.71
N ILE A 433 10.47 -12.57 0.55
CA ILE A 433 11.29 -13.52 -0.22
C ILE A 433 12.54 -13.95 0.57
N VAL A 434 13.20 -13.01 1.26
CA VAL A 434 14.37 -13.27 2.12
C VAL A 434 13.98 -14.16 3.31
N ALA A 435 12.93 -13.80 4.05
CA ALA A 435 12.49 -14.52 5.24
C ALA A 435 11.99 -15.93 4.92
N ALA A 436 11.27 -16.13 3.81
CA ALA A 436 10.84 -17.46 3.36
C ALA A 436 12.02 -18.33 2.92
N ALA A 437 13.07 -17.75 2.31
CA ALA A 437 14.29 -18.46 1.98
C ALA A 437 15.12 -18.82 3.23
N MET A 438 15.27 -17.89 4.17
CA MET A 438 15.93 -18.12 5.46
C MET A 438 15.25 -19.25 6.23
N ALA A 439 13.91 -19.20 6.38
CA ALA A 439 13.17 -20.23 7.10
C ALA A 439 13.22 -21.61 6.42
N ARG A 440 13.19 -21.67 5.08
CA ARG A 440 13.42 -22.91 4.31
C ARG A 440 14.79 -23.52 4.59
N ASP A 441 15.81 -22.68 4.76
CA ASP A 441 17.21 -23.09 4.91
C ASP A 441 17.68 -23.18 6.38
N GLY A 442 16.76 -23.00 7.35
CA GLY A 442 17.02 -23.16 8.78
C GLY A 442 17.67 -21.96 9.47
N ASP A 443 17.64 -20.78 8.86
CA ASP A 443 18.24 -19.54 9.39
C ASP A 443 17.24 -18.79 10.29
N ASP A 444 17.48 -18.83 11.61
CA ASP A 444 16.59 -18.34 12.67
C ASP A 444 16.90 -16.91 13.15
N ARG A 445 17.77 -16.18 12.43
CA ARG A 445 18.27 -14.85 12.83
C ARG A 445 17.23 -13.74 12.86
N LEU A 446 16.00 -13.97 12.40
CA LEU A 446 14.90 -13.01 12.51
C LEU A 446 14.13 -13.21 13.82
N ALA A 447 13.92 -12.12 14.56
CA ALA A 447 13.08 -12.10 15.76
C ALA A 447 11.59 -11.94 15.38
N SER A 448 11.31 -11.10 14.38
CA SER A 448 9.98 -10.89 13.80
C SER A 448 10.09 -10.20 12.43
N VAL A 449 8.99 -10.23 11.65
CA VAL A 449 8.89 -9.58 10.34
C VAL A 449 7.76 -8.54 10.35
N THR A 450 8.05 -7.33 9.89
CA THR A 450 7.08 -6.25 9.74
C THR A 450 6.92 -5.88 8.26
N LEU A 451 5.69 -5.72 7.79
CA LEU A 451 5.37 -5.42 6.39
C LEU A 451 4.48 -4.18 6.29
N PHE A 452 5.00 -3.11 5.71
CA PHE A 452 4.26 -1.88 5.46
C PHE A 452 3.72 -1.88 4.01
N THR A 453 2.39 -1.80 3.85
CA THR A 453 1.66 -1.77 2.57
C THR A 453 2.27 -2.69 1.50
N THR A 454 2.42 -3.96 1.86
CA THR A 454 3.12 -4.98 1.08
C THR A 454 2.13 -6.02 0.58
N MET A 455 2.05 -6.23 -0.73
CA MET A 455 1.25 -7.32 -1.30
C MET A 455 2.10 -8.60 -1.38
N THR A 456 1.52 -9.74 -0.98
CA THR A 456 2.06 -11.08 -1.28
C THR A 456 1.22 -11.83 -2.31
N ASP A 457 0.03 -11.32 -2.62
CA ASP A 457 -0.86 -11.77 -3.70
C ASP A 457 -1.07 -10.62 -4.70
N PHE A 458 -0.82 -10.87 -5.98
CA PHE A 458 -0.97 -9.91 -7.08
C PHE A 458 -2.23 -10.16 -7.94
N THR A 459 -3.16 -11.03 -7.52
CA THR A 459 -4.45 -11.21 -8.22
C THR A 459 -5.35 -9.96 -8.24
N GLU A 460 -5.13 -9.00 -7.33
CA GLU A 460 -5.96 -7.80 -7.16
C GLU A 460 -5.09 -6.54 -6.92
N VAL A 461 -4.21 -6.19 -7.87
CA VAL A 461 -3.28 -5.04 -7.72
C VAL A 461 -3.94 -3.66 -7.81
N GLY A 462 -5.26 -3.58 -8.01
CA GLY A 462 -6.00 -2.31 -8.10
C GLY A 462 -5.98 -1.71 -9.50
N GLU A 463 -6.05 -0.37 -9.61
CA GLU A 463 -6.16 0.31 -10.91
C GLU A 463 -4.94 0.06 -11.83
N ILE A 464 -3.75 -0.24 -11.26
CA ILE A 464 -2.55 -0.58 -12.03
C ILE A 464 -2.66 -1.87 -12.84
N ASN A 465 -3.67 -2.73 -12.57
CA ASN A 465 -3.89 -3.99 -13.29
C ASN A 465 -4.05 -3.79 -14.81
N VAL A 466 -4.46 -2.60 -15.25
CA VAL A 466 -4.59 -2.23 -16.67
C VAL A 466 -3.24 -2.26 -17.40
N PHE A 467 -2.13 -2.03 -16.70
CA PHE A 467 -0.77 -2.05 -17.25
C PHE A 467 0.00 -3.36 -16.95
N MET A 468 -0.71 -4.41 -16.52
CA MET A 468 -0.12 -5.65 -15.99
C MET A 468 -0.52 -6.89 -16.79
N ASP A 469 -0.57 -6.77 -18.12
CA ASP A 469 -0.63 -7.92 -19.04
C ASP A 469 0.71 -8.14 -19.76
N ALA A 470 0.88 -9.32 -20.37
CA ALA A 470 2.12 -9.72 -21.01
C ALA A 470 2.56 -8.81 -22.17
N SER A 471 1.63 -8.11 -22.84
CA SER A 471 1.91 -7.16 -23.92
C SER A 471 2.44 -5.83 -23.38
N GLU A 472 1.85 -5.31 -22.31
CA GLU A 472 2.32 -4.12 -21.60
C GLU A 472 3.69 -4.35 -20.96
N VAL A 473 3.88 -5.51 -20.32
CA VAL A 473 5.16 -5.89 -19.69
C VAL A 473 6.25 -6.04 -20.75
N THR A 474 5.97 -6.68 -21.90
CA THR A 474 6.95 -6.81 -23.00
C THR A 474 7.30 -5.43 -23.60
N LEU A 475 6.30 -4.56 -23.83
CA LEU A 475 6.52 -3.20 -24.32
C LEU A 475 7.44 -2.40 -23.38
N LEU A 476 7.20 -2.48 -22.08
CA LEU A 476 7.99 -1.79 -21.06
C LEU A 476 9.39 -2.38 -20.92
N GLU A 477 9.53 -3.71 -21.00
CA GLU A 477 10.82 -4.39 -21.05
C GLU A 477 11.65 -3.95 -22.26
N ASP A 478 11.05 -3.79 -23.43
CA ASP A 478 11.77 -3.37 -24.64
C ASP A 478 12.24 -1.91 -24.55
N MET A 479 11.40 -1.02 -24.01
CA MET A 479 11.79 0.35 -23.66
C MET A 479 12.95 0.39 -22.64
N MET A 480 12.97 -0.55 -21.69
CA MET A 480 14.05 -0.68 -20.70
C MET A 480 15.30 -1.39 -21.24
N TRP A 481 15.18 -2.28 -22.23
CA TRP A 481 16.28 -3.00 -22.86
C TRP A 481 17.27 -2.07 -23.56
N GLN A 482 16.75 -1.04 -24.24
CA GLN A 482 17.54 0.01 -24.89
C GLN A 482 18.28 0.90 -23.87
N LYS A 483 17.63 1.22 -22.73
CA LYS A 483 18.13 2.19 -21.75
C LYS A 483 18.95 1.57 -20.60
N GLY A 484 18.76 0.27 -20.34
CA GLY A 484 19.30 -0.46 -19.20
C GLY A 484 18.49 -0.34 -17.91
N TYR A 485 17.60 0.66 -17.79
CA TYR A 485 16.80 0.92 -16.59
C TYR A 485 15.49 1.65 -16.90
N LEU A 486 14.52 1.57 -15.98
CA LEU A 486 13.35 2.44 -15.96
C LEU A 486 13.64 3.69 -15.11
N GLY A 487 13.24 4.86 -15.60
CA GLY A 487 13.40 6.12 -14.88
C GLY A 487 12.13 6.54 -14.15
N HIS A 488 12.28 7.28 -13.04
CA HIS A 488 11.17 7.81 -12.25
C HIS A 488 10.10 8.54 -13.09
N LYS A 489 10.48 9.30 -14.13
CA LYS A 489 9.52 9.99 -15.03
C LYS A 489 8.56 9.04 -15.73
N GLN A 490 9.04 7.90 -16.24
CA GLN A 490 8.21 6.90 -16.89
C GLN A 490 7.20 6.29 -15.90
N VAL A 491 7.67 5.92 -14.71
CA VAL A 491 6.82 5.38 -13.63
C VAL A 491 5.77 6.40 -13.17
N SER A 492 6.20 7.65 -12.94
CA SER A 492 5.34 8.75 -12.50
C SER A 492 4.25 9.09 -13.52
N GLY A 493 4.54 9.02 -14.82
CA GLY A 493 3.54 9.16 -15.88
C GLY A 493 2.42 8.11 -15.79
N GLY A 494 2.77 6.83 -15.64
CA GLY A 494 1.79 5.75 -15.45
C GLY A 494 0.89 5.97 -14.24
N PHE A 495 1.46 6.31 -13.07
CA PHE A 495 0.67 6.63 -11.87
C PHE A 495 -0.21 7.88 -12.03
N GLN A 496 0.26 8.91 -12.73
CA GLN A 496 -0.54 10.10 -13.03
C GLN A 496 -1.74 9.78 -13.94
N LEU A 497 -1.61 8.83 -14.87
CA LEU A 497 -2.73 8.35 -15.69
C LEU A 497 -3.75 7.55 -14.87
N LEU A 498 -3.33 6.66 -13.96
CA LEU A 498 -4.25 5.95 -13.04
C LEU A 498 -5.17 6.92 -12.29
N LYS A 499 -4.58 8.02 -11.82
CA LYS A 499 -5.14 9.02 -10.92
C LYS A 499 -5.36 10.38 -11.59
N SER A 500 -5.70 10.42 -12.89
CA SER A 500 -5.74 11.66 -13.68
C SER A 500 -6.66 12.74 -13.10
N ALA A 501 -7.85 12.38 -12.57
CA ALA A 501 -8.73 13.30 -11.84
C ALA A 501 -8.04 13.98 -10.64
N ASP A 502 -7.29 13.22 -9.85
CA ASP A 502 -6.67 13.67 -8.59
C ASP A 502 -5.33 14.40 -8.85
N LEU A 503 -4.55 13.98 -9.85
CA LEU A 503 -3.16 14.41 -10.05
C LEU A 503 -2.95 15.36 -11.24
N ILE A 504 -3.73 15.21 -12.32
CA ILE A 504 -3.60 16.05 -13.53
C ILE A 504 -4.65 17.16 -13.47
N TRP A 505 -5.92 16.78 -13.38
CA TRP A 505 -7.04 17.70 -13.49
C TRP A 505 -7.23 18.58 -12.25
N SER A 506 -7.14 18.01 -11.05
CA SER A 506 -7.20 18.81 -9.81
C SER A 506 -6.03 19.78 -9.67
N LYS A 507 -4.83 19.44 -10.17
CA LYS A 507 -3.71 20.40 -10.26
C LYS A 507 -4.05 21.54 -11.23
N MET A 508 -4.55 21.22 -12.43
CA MET A 508 -4.93 22.22 -13.43
C MET A 508 -5.99 23.20 -12.87
N VAL A 509 -6.99 22.70 -12.16
CA VAL A 509 -8.02 23.52 -11.51
C VAL A 509 -7.44 24.40 -10.41
N ARG A 510 -6.68 23.83 -9.45
CA ARG A 510 -6.15 24.59 -8.31
C ARG A 510 -5.05 25.57 -8.72
N GLU A 511 -4.00 25.10 -9.37
CA GLU A 511 -2.85 25.94 -9.69
C GLU A 511 -3.16 26.90 -10.84
N TYR A 512 -3.63 26.40 -11.98
CA TYR A 512 -3.65 27.19 -13.22
C TYR A 512 -4.94 27.99 -13.44
N TYR A 513 -6.07 27.60 -12.82
CA TYR A 513 -7.33 28.33 -12.93
C TYR A 513 -7.73 29.10 -11.65
N LEU A 514 -7.54 28.52 -10.46
CA LEU A 514 -7.78 29.24 -9.19
C LEU A 514 -6.56 30.05 -8.72
N GLY A 515 -5.38 29.87 -9.32
CA GLY A 515 -4.17 30.57 -8.91
C GLY A 515 -3.73 30.20 -7.49
N GLN A 516 -3.99 28.96 -7.08
CA GLN A 516 -3.74 28.40 -5.75
C GLN A 516 -2.75 27.23 -5.86
N ARG A 517 -1.46 27.51 -5.63
CA ARG A 517 -0.41 26.49 -5.53
C ARG A 517 -0.27 26.02 -4.09
N GLU A 518 -0.37 24.73 -3.87
CA GLU A 518 -0.13 24.14 -2.54
C GLU A 518 1.37 24.26 -2.20
N PRO A 519 1.75 24.72 -0.99
CA PRO A 519 3.14 24.81 -0.60
C PRO A 519 3.83 23.45 -0.62
N MET A 520 5.05 23.40 -1.18
CA MET A 520 5.91 22.22 -1.13
C MET A 520 6.09 21.75 0.32
N PHE A 521 5.90 20.46 0.58
CA PHE A 521 6.21 19.82 1.85
C PHE A 521 7.08 18.56 1.65
N ASP A 522 7.66 18.07 2.74
CA ASP A 522 8.68 17.01 2.75
C ASP A 522 8.32 15.76 1.93
N LEU A 523 7.08 15.26 2.04
CA LEU A 523 6.60 14.12 1.27
C LEU A 523 6.48 14.42 -0.24
N MET A 524 6.14 15.65 -0.64
CA MET A 524 6.15 16.06 -2.06
C MET A 524 7.59 16.15 -2.59
N ALA A 525 8.51 16.70 -1.79
CA ALA A 525 9.93 16.79 -2.13
C ALA A 525 10.55 15.39 -2.29
N TRP A 526 10.24 14.45 -1.40
CA TRP A 526 10.59 13.02 -1.55
C TRP A 526 9.98 12.41 -2.82
N ASN A 527 8.70 12.65 -3.10
CA ASN A 527 8.02 12.08 -4.27
C ASN A 527 8.61 12.58 -5.60
N ALA A 528 9.30 13.73 -5.59
CA ALA A 528 10.03 14.30 -6.72
C ALA A 528 11.54 13.95 -6.76
N ASP A 529 12.03 13.08 -5.86
CA ASP A 529 13.42 12.61 -5.78
C ASP A 529 13.52 11.07 -5.90
N GLY A 530 12.75 10.51 -6.83
CA GLY A 530 12.76 9.07 -7.15
C GLY A 530 14.02 8.60 -7.87
N THR A 531 14.20 7.28 -7.88
CA THR A 531 15.40 6.60 -8.39
C THR A 531 15.10 5.82 -9.69
N ARG A 532 16.08 5.07 -10.17
CA ARG A 532 15.97 4.15 -11.32
C ARG A 532 15.78 2.70 -10.84
N MET A 533 15.21 1.86 -11.70
CA MET A 533 15.14 0.39 -11.50
C MET A 533 15.85 -0.34 -12.65
N PRO A 534 16.72 -1.33 -12.40
CA PRO A 534 17.41 -2.06 -13.46
C PRO A 534 16.46 -2.82 -14.38
N TYR A 535 16.83 -2.95 -15.66
CA TYR A 535 16.08 -3.75 -16.65
C TYR A 535 15.65 -5.12 -16.09
N ARG A 536 16.63 -5.93 -15.67
CA ARG A 536 16.39 -7.31 -15.26
C ARG A 536 15.59 -7.41 -13.98
N GLN A 537 15.98 -6.71 -12.91
CA GLN A 537 15.25 -6.73 -11.64
C GLN A 537 13.77 -6.37 -11.81
N HIS A 538 13.45 -5.35 -12.62
CA HIS A 538 12.08 -4.93 -12.82
C HIS A 538 11.28 -5.92 -13.68
N SER A 539 11.89 -6.46 -14.74
CA SER A 539 11.34 -7.58 -15.54
C SER A 539 10.99 -8.79 -14.64
N GLU A 540 11.92 -9.19 -13.77
CA GLU A 540 11.71 -10.30 -12.82
C GLU A 540 10.57 -10.01 -11.82
N VAL A 541 10.34 -8.75 -11.41
CA VAL A 541 9.18 -8.36 -10.59
C VAL A 541 7.87 -8.40 -11.39
N LEU A 542 7.84 -7.79 -12.57
CA LEU A 542 6.62 -7.70 -13.37
C LEU A 542 6.14 -9.08 -13.81
N ARG A 543 7.01 -9.91 -14.40
CA ARG A 543 6.64 -11.26 -14.84
C ARG A 543 6.34 -12.16 -13.63
N ARG A 544 7.33 -12.41 -12.78
CA ARG A 544 7.23 -13.45 -11.75
C ARG A 544 6.28 -13.12 -10.59
N LEU A 545 6.01 -11.83 -10.33
CA LEU A 545 5.12 -11.42 -9.25
C LEU A 545 3.78 -10.86 -9.76
N TYR A 546 3.78 -9.85 -10.65
CA TYR A 546 2.54 -9.23 -11.09
C TYR A 546 1.73 -10.08 -12.08
N VAL A 547 2.39 -10.75 -13.04
CA VAL A 547 1.71 -11.59 -14.05
C VAL A 547 1.55 -13.03 -13.57
N ASP A 548 2.65 -13.71 -13.24
CA ASP A 548 2.68 -15.13 -12.92
C ASP A 548 2.35 -15.43 -11.44
N ASN A 549 2.42 -14.42 -10.57
CA ASN A 549 2.10 -14.49 -9.14
C ASN A 549 2.78 -15.69 -8.43
N GLU A 550 4.05 -15.95 -8.75
CA GLU A 550 4.81 -17.12 -8.30
C GLU A 550 4.97 -17.16 -6.78
N LEU A 551 5.10 -16.00 -6.14
CA LEU A 551 5.28 -15.89 -4.68
C LEU A 551 4.01 -16.29 -3.94
N PHE A 552 2.82 -15.94 -4.47
CA PHE A 552 1.57 -16.42 -3.89
C PHE A 552 1.40 -17.94 -4.05
N GLN A 553 1.77 -18.44 -5.23
CA GLN A 553 1.58 -19.84 -5.63
C GLN A 553 2.65 -20.82 -5.09
N GLY A 554 3.60 -20.36 -4.28
CA GLY A 554 4.71 -21.19 -3.78
C GLY A 554 5.67 -21.68 -4.87
N LYS A 555 5.69 -21.00 -6.03
CA LYS A 555 6.52 -21.34 -7.19
C LYS A 555 7.82 -20.55 -7.22
N TYR A 556 7.92 -19.44 -6.50
CA TYR A 556 9.05 -18.52 -6.61
C TYR A 556 10.36 -19.20 -6.20
N LEU A 557 11.28 -19.35 -7.16
CA LEU A 557 12.58 -19.97 -6.94
C LEU A 557 13.59 -18.98 -6.35
N VAL A 558 14.31 -19.43 -5.31
CA VAL A 558 15.49 -18.81 -4.68
C VAL A 558 16.57 -19.88 -4.56
N ASP A 559 17.77 -19.61 -5.08
CA ASP A 559 18.85 -20.63 -5.22
C ASP A 559 18.34 -21.93 -5.91
N GLY A 560 17.55 -21.77 -6.97
CA GLY A 560 16.97 -22.87 -7.76
C GLY A 560 15.87 -23.69 -7.06
N ARG A 561 15.60 -23.43 -5.78
CA ARG A 561 14.59 -24.13 -4.97
C ARG A 561 13.40 -23.21 -4.68
N ALA A 562 12.19 -23.74 -4.68
CA ALA A 562 11.00 -22.97 -4.31
C ALA A 562 11.08 -22.44 -2.86
N ILE A 563 10.31 -21.39 -2.58
CA ILE A 563 10.04 -20.86 -1.23
C ILE A 563 8.53 -20.78 -0.99
N SER A 564 8.12 -20.87 0.28
CA SER A 564 6.73 -20.64 0.70
C SER A 564 6.69 -19.65 1.87
N ILE A 565 5.70 -18.76 1.85
CA ILE A 565 5.43 -17.81 2.95
C ILE A 565 5.00 -18.56 4.22
N SER A 566 4.37 -19.73 4.08
CA SER A 566 4.00 -20.62 5.20
C SER A 566 5.19 -21.05 6.07
N ASN A 567 6.43 -20.97 5.56
CA ASN A 567 7.61 -21.32 6.35
C ASN A 567 7.98 -20.22 7.37
N ILE A 568 7.43 -19.00 7.24
CA ILE A 568 7.77 -17.86 8.11
C ILE A 568 6.99 -17.97 9.43
N HIS A 569 7.51 -18.75 10.37
CA HIS A 569 6.86 -18.99 11.67
C HIS A 569 7.11 -17.89 12.72
N VAL A 570 8.05 -16.95 12.48
CA VAL A 570 8.29 -15.81 13.37
C VAL A 570 7.08 -14.86 13.42
N PRO A 571 6.85 -14.12 14.52
CA PRO A 571 5.76 -13.15 14.61
C PRO A 571 5.77 -12.14 13.45
N MET A 572 4.59 -11.81 12.92
CA MET A 572 4.40 -10.88 11.82
C MET A 572 3.52 -9.69 12.21
N PHE A 573 3.88 -8.49 11.72
CA PHE A 573 3.10 -7.26 11.87
C PHE A 573 2.87 -6.61 10.50
N ALA A 574 1.64 -6.66 10.00
CA ALA A 574 1.27 -6.14 8.69
C ALA A 574 0.44 -4.85 8.82
N VAL A 575 0.81 -3.82 8.07
CA VAL A 575 0.09 -2.53 8.03
C VAL A 575 -0.40 -2.26 6.61
N ALA A 576 -1.69 -1.97 6.47
CA ALA A 576 -2.31 -1.50 5.23
C ALA A 576 -2.98 -0.14 5.44
N ALA A 577 -3.12 0.65 4.38
CA ALA A 577 -3.78 1.97 4.44
C ALA A 577 -5.14 1.93 3.72
N GLY A 578 -6.19 2.48 4.36
CA GLY A 578 -7.58 2.30 3.92
C GLY A 578 -7.98 3.01 2.62
N ALA A 579 -7.17 3.97 2.16
CA ALA A 579 -7.27 4.63 0.86
C ALA A 579 -6.00 4.41 0.01
N ASP A 580 -5.35 3.26 0.17
CA ASP A 580 -4.23 2.85 -0.67
C ASP A 580 -4.71 2.40 -2.06
N HIS A 581 -4.09 2.95 -3.09
CA HIS A 581 -4.33 2.62 -4.51
C HIS A 581 -3.11 1.97 -5.18
N VAL A 582 -1.97 1.88 -4.47
CA VAL A 582 -0.71 1.27 -4.93
C VAL A 582 -0.58 -0.16 -4.41
N ALA A 583 -0.99 -0.37 -3.15
CA ALA A 583 -1.13 -1.68 -2.52
C ALA A 583 -2.51 -1.76 -1.83
N PRO A 584 -3.59 -2.08 -2.58
CA PRO A 584 -4.95 -2.13 -2.03
C PRO A 584 -5.02 -2.99 -0.76
N TRP A 585 -5.64 -2.47 0.30
CA TRP A 585 -5.58 -3.11 1.62
C TRP A 585 -6.19 -4.51 1.64
N HIS A 586 -7.16 -4.80 0.78
CA HIS A 586 -7.69 -6.15 0.55
C HIS A 586 -6.59 -7.14 0.15
N SER A 587 -5.72 -6.75 -0.77
CA SER A 587 -4.64 -7.58 -1.32
C SER A 587 -3.47 -7.73 -0.33
N VAL A 588 -3.21 -6.70 0.48
CA VAL A 588 -2.33 -6.80 1.67
C VAL A 588 -2.93 -7.73 2.73
N TYR A 589 -4.25 -7.72 2.92
CA TYR A 589 -4.96 -8.58 3.88
C TYR A 589 -4.93 -10.07 3.49
N LYS A 590 -4.75 -10.41 2.21
CA LYS A 590 -4.60 -11.80 1.74
C LYS A 590 -3.37 -12.53 2.29
N LEU A 591 -2.42 -11.84 2.94
CA LEU A 591 -1.35 -12.45 3.74
C LEU A 591 -1.90 -13.49 4.75
N HIS A 592 -3.08 -13.27 5.33
CA HIS A 592 -3.77 -14.22 6.22
C HIS A 592 -4.12 -15.57 5.58
N LEU A 593 -4.04 -15.71 4.25
CA LEU A 593 -4.27 -16.96 3.51
C LEU A 593 -2.98 -17.78 3.31
N GLN A 594 -1.82 -17.25 3.70
CA GLN A 594 -0.50 -17.85 3.43
C GLN A 594 0.44 -17.91 4.65
N SER A 595 0.14 -17.13 5.69
CA SER A 595 1.04 -16.87 6.82
C SER A 595 0.76 -17.82 7.99
N ASP A 596 1.56 -18.89 8.10
CA ASP A 596 1.62 -19.74 9.30
C ASP A 596 2.58 -19.17 10.38
N ALA A 597 2.58 -17.84 10.50
CA ALA A 597 3.27 -17.11 11.57
C ALA A 597 2.61 -17.39 12.93
N THR A 598 3.43 -17.58 13.97
CA THR A 598 2.97 -17.83 15.35
C THR A 598 2.02 -16.75 15.89
N GLU A 599 2.21 -15.51 15.46
CA GLU A 599 1.26 -14.41 15.62
C GLU A 599 1.28 -13.54 14.35
N LEU A 600 0.10 -13.19 13.82
CA LEU A 600 -0.04 -12.18 12.76
C LEU A 600 -0.89 -11.02 13.29
N THR A 601 -0.24 -9.92 13.67
CA THR A 601 -0.92 -8.66 13.95
C THR A 601 -1.19 -7.92 12.65
N PHE A 602 -2.45 -7.53 12.40
CA PHE A 602 -2.84 -6.76 11.21
C PHE A 602 -3.43 -5.41 11.60
N VAL A 603 -2.97 -4.36 10.94
CA VAL A 603 -3.37 -2.96 11.16
C VAL A 603 -3.90 -2.36 9.86
N LEU A 604 -5.08 -1.73 9.92
CA LEU A 604 -5.65 -0.93 8.83
C LEU A 604 -5.71 0.54 9.27
N THR A 605 -4.94 1.43 8.65
CA THR A 605 -4.81 2.84 9.07
C THR A 605 -5.43 3.84 8.09
N SER A 606 -5.85 5.00 8.61
CA SER A 606 -6.43 6.09 7.84
C SER A 606 -5.41 6.78 6.92
N GLY A 607 -5.68 6.85 5.62
CA GLY A 607 -4.86 7.54 4.62
C GLY A 607 -4.59 6.68 3.39
N GLY A 608 -3.88 7.23 2.42
CA GLY A 608 -3.30 6.49 1.29
C GLY A 608 -1.85 6.06 1.54
N HIS A 609 -1.27 5.28 0.62
CA HIS A 609 0.02 4.58 0.71
C HIS A 609 1.05 5.20 1.68
N ASN A 610 1.64 6.34 1.30
CA ASN A 610 2.67 7.02 2.09
C ASN A 610 2.10 7.65 3.38
N VAL A 611 0.91 8.23 3.30
CA VAL A 611 0.28 9.07 4.34
C VAL A 611 -0.30 8.23 5.49
N GLY A 612 -0.55 6.94 5.27
CA GLY A 612 -0.90 5.99 6.33
C GLY A 612 0.32 5.44 7.08
N ILE A 613 1.46 5.30 6.40
CA ILE A 613 2.71 4.81 7.00
C ILE A 613 3.48 5.94 7.69
N VAL A 614 3.63 7.10 7.05
CA VAL A 614 4.10 8.36 7.66
C VAL A 614 2.96 8.98 8.47
N ASN A 615 2.83 8.48 9.69
CA ASN A 615 1.71 8.74 10.58
C ASN A 615 2.24 8.89 12.01
N GLU A 616 2.89 10.01 12.30
CA GLU A 616 3.52 10.28 13.59
C GLU A 616 2.49 10.51 14.71
N PRO A 617 2.85 10.20 15.98
CA PRO A 617 2.04 10.57 17.13
C PRO A 617 1.72 12.08 17.16
N GLY A 618 0.48 12.41 17.53
CA GLY A 618 0.02 13.80 17.67
C GLY A 618 -0.68 14.40 16.45
N ARG A 619 -0.60 13.82 15.24
CA ARG A 619 -1.42 14.33 14.11
C ARG A 619 -2.93 14.12 14.36
N PRO A 620 -3.76 15.17 14.25
CA PRO A 620 -5.22 15.04 14.39
C PRO A 620 -5.84 14.32 13.18
N ARG A 621 -7.05 13.78 13.37
CA ARG A 621 -7.83 13.05 12.34
C ARG A 621 -7.14 11.79 11.79
N ARG A 622 -6.21 11.21 12.55
CA ARG A 622 -5.64 9.88 12.31
C ARG A 622 -6.42 8.82 13.08
N SER A 623 -6.56 7.64 12.50
CA SER A 623 -7.07 6.45 13.17
C SER A 623 -6.49 5.16 12.58
N TYR A 624 -6.68 4.06 13.29
CA TYR A 624 -6.41 2.73 12.78
C TYR A 624 -7.39 1.70 13.36
N GLN A 625 -7.45 0.52 12.76
CA GLN A 625 -8.02 -0.69 13.32
C GLN A 625 -6.90 -1.69 13.53
N LEU A 626 -6.94 -2.48 14.60
CA LEU A 626 -5.89 -3.47 14.91
C LEU A 626 -6.52 -4.79 15.38
N SER A 627 -6.05 -5.89 14.80
CA SER A 627 -6.40 -7.25 15.22
C SER A 627 -5.15 -8.11 15.38
N VAL A 628 -5.28 -9.23 16.10
CA VAL A 628 -4.21 -10.23 16.25
C VAL A 628 -4.78 -11.59 15.90
N CYS A 629 -4.30 -12.18 14.81
CA CYS A 629 -4.53 -13.58 14.46
C CYS A 629 -3.44 -14.45 15.11
N ARG A 630 -3.81 -15.68 15.50
CA ARG A 630 -2.93 -16.70 16.08
C ARG A 630 -3.41 -18.08 15.62
N GLU A 631 -2.56 -19.08 15.79
CA GLU A 631 -2.87 -20.48 15.47
C GLU A 631 -4.23 -20.93 16.06
N GLY A 632 -4.96 -21.75 15.30
CA GLY A 632 -6.27 -22.26 15.68
C GLY A 632 -7.43 -21.23 15.60
N LYS A 633 -7.17 -19.96 15.24
CA LYS A 633 -8.23 -19.03 14.85
C LYS A 633 -8.69 -19.28 13.42
N ARG A 634 -9.98 -19.04 13.15
CA ARG A 634 -10.54 -19.08 11.79
C ARG A 634 -10.23 -17.77 11.07
N PHE A 635 -9.88 -17.87 9.80
CA PHE A 635 -9.87 -16.74 8.88
C PHE A 635 -11.22 -16.00 8.89
N LEU A 636 -11.16 -14.66 8.82
CA LEU A 636 -12.30 -13.79 8.55
C LEU A 636 -12.08 -13.15 7.19
N ASP A 637 -13.13 -13.02 6.38
CA ASP A 637 -13.05 -12.20 5.17
C ASP A 637 -12.80 -10.71 5.51
N ALA A 638 -12.28 -9.97 4.54
CA ALA A 638 -11.79 -8.61 4.75
C ALA A 638 -12.88 -7.63 5.23
N GLU A 639 -14.11 -7.71 4.71
CA GLU A 639 -15.19 -6.80 5.14
C GLU A 639 -15.73 -7.21 6.53
N THR A 640 -15.93 -8.50 6.79
CA THR A 640 -16.26 -8.99 8.15
C THR A 640 -15.20 -8.59 9.18
N TRP A 641 -13.92 -8.62 8.80
CA TRP A 641 -12.82 -8.14 9.64
C TRP A 641 -12.93 -6.65 9.93
N LYS A 642 -13.16 -5.84 8.90
CA LYS A 642 -13.25 -4.38 8.96
C LYS A 642 -14.48 -3.88 9.70
N GLU A 643 -15.61 -4.61 9.65
CA GLU A 643 -16.79 -4.31 10.46
C GLU A 643 -16.59 -4.63 11.95
N LYS A 644 -15.83 -5.69 12.28
CA LYS A 644 -15.72 -6.21 13.66
C LYS A 644 -14.50 -5.72 14.42
N THR A 645 -13.44 -5.27 13.75
CA THR A 645 -12.18 -4.91 14.39
C THR A 645 -12.29 -3.54 15.07
N PRO A 646 -11.93 -3.40 16.37
CA PRO A 646 -11.95 -2.13 17.08
C PRO A 646 -11.11 -1.05 16.38
N SER A 647 -11.61 0.20 16.39
CA SER A 647 -10.87 1.36 15.89
C SER A 647 -10.33 2.23 17.03
N TYR A 648 -9.07 2.64 16.86
CA TYR A 648 -8.28 3.46 17.77
C TYR A 648 -7.99 4.81 17.10
N GLN A 649 -7.88 5.88 17.89
CA GLN A 649 -7.55 7.22 17.40
C GLN A 649 -6.03 7.47 17.49
N GLY A 650 -5.50 8.28 16.58
CA GLY A 650 -4.09 8.63 16.50
C GLY A 650 -3.25 7.71 15.61
N SER A 651 -1.95 7.71 15.87
CA SER A 651 -0.93 6.92 15.17
C SER A 651 -0.94 5.45 15.59
N TRP A 652 -0.61 4.55 14.66
CA TRP A 652 -0.36 3.14 14.96
C TRP A 652 1.09 2.86 15.40
N TRP A 653 2.03 3.81 15.25
CA TRP A 653 3.45 3.62 15.61
C TRP A 653 3.64 3.18 17.07
N PRO A 654 2.94 3.73 18.09
CA PRO A 654 3.08 3.26 19.47
C PRO A 654 2.62 1.80 19.66
N ALA A 655 1.62 1.34 18.90
CA ALA A 655 1.15 -0.05 18.96
C ALA A 655 2.16 -1.02 18.31
N TRP A 656 2.86 -0.57 17.26
CA TRP A 656 3.98 -1.34 16.67
C TRP A 656 5.20 -1.35 17.57
N GLN A 657 5.57 -0.21 18.17
CA GLN A 657 6.69 -0.08 19.10
C GLN A 657 6.49 -0.99 20.34
N GLN A 658 5.28 -1.00 20.92
CA GLN A 658 4.89 -1.93 21.99
C GLN A 658 4.77 -3.38 21.54
N TRP A 659 4.66 -3.65 20.23
CA TRP A 659 4.73 -5.00 19.68
C TRP A 659 6.18 -5.46 19.53
N LEU A 660 7.08 -4.61 19.02
CA LEU A 660 8.53 -4.86 18.99
C LEU A 660 9.05 -5.18 20.39
N GLN A 661 8.79 -4.33 21.39
CA GLN A 661 9.20 -4.56 22.78
C GLN A 661 8.70 -5.90 23.36
N ARG A 662 7.50 -6.35 23.00
CA ARG A 662 6.95 -7.66 23.44
C ARG A 662 7.61 -8.86 22.77
N HIS A 663 8.36 -8.65 21.70
CA HIS A 663 9.11 -9.69 20.99
C HIS A 663 10.64 -9.53 21.12
N SER A 664 11.11 -8.48 21.80
CA SER A 664 12.50 -8.36 22.28
C SER A 664 12.71 -9.17 23.57
N SER A 665 13.93 -9.64 23.82
CA SER A 665 14.30 -10.46 24.98
C SER A 665 14.76 -9.67 26.21
N GLY A 666 14.88 -8.35 26.09
CA GLY A 666 15.25 -7.43 27.16
C GLY A 666 15.87 -6.14 26.62
N SER A 667 16.49 -5.36 27.51
CA SER A 667 17.22 -4.15 27.14
C SER A 667 18.66 -4.20 27.66
N GLU A 668 19.60 -3.65 26.88
CA GLU A 668 21.03 -3.57 27.19
C GLU A 668 21.57 -2.16 26.95
N ALA A 669 22.83 -1.90 27.33
CA ALA A 669 23.48 -0.64 27.01
C ALA A 669 23.67 -0.51 25.47
N PRO A 670 23.61 0.70 24.89
CA PRO A 670 23.73 0.87 23.45
C PRO A 670 25.03 0.30 22.87
N PRO A 671 24.96 -0.39 21.71
CA PRO A 671 26.14 -0.96 21.08
C PRO A 671 27.05 0.11 20.45
N PRO A 672 28.33 -0.20 20.19
CA PRO A 672 29.21 0.66 19.40
C PRO A 672 28.68 0.85 17.97
N MET A 673 29.17 1.89 17.30
CA MET A 673 28.89 2.15 15.88
C MET A 673 29.78 1.25 15.01
N GLY A 674 29.17 0.28 14.34
CA GLY A 674 29.89 -0.73 13.56
C GLY A 674 30.68 -1.73 14.41
N ALA A 675 31.56 -2.48 13.75
CA ALA A 675 32.49 -3.42 14.38
C ALA A 675 33.86 -3.33 13.68
N PRO A 676 34.72 -2.36 14.06
CA PRO A 676 36.02 -2.14 13.43
C PRO A 676 36.92 -3.38 13.37
N ASP A 677 36.92 -4.20 14.43
CA ASP A 677 37.70 -5.45 14.52
C ASP A 677 37.27 -6.53 13.51
N LYS A 678 36.10 -6.36 12.89
CA LYS A 678 35.57 -7.19 11.78
C LYS A 678 35.62 -6.50 10.42
N GLY A 679 36.30 -5.35 10.32
CA GLY A 679 36.32 -4.52 9.11
C GLY A 679 35.05 -3.69 8.88
N LEU A 680 34.06 -3.75 9.76
CA LEU A 680 32.82 -2.95 9.69
C LEU A 680 33.04 -1.59 10.36
N VAL A 681 34.03 -0.85 9.87
CA VAL A 681 34.41 0.49 10.35
C VAL A 681 33.37 1.52 9.87
N PRO A 682 32.91 2.47 10.71
CA PRO A 682 32.13 3.63 10.27
C PRO A 682 32.81 4.39 9.11
N LEU A 683 32.17 4.40 7.93
CA LEU A 683 32.73 4.91 6.68
C LEU A 683 32.50 6.41 6.48
N CYS A 684 31.30 6.87 6.82
CA CYS A 684 30.88 8.28 6.78
C CYS A 684 29.60 8.44 7.61
N ASP A 685 29.12 9.68 7.72
CA ASP A 685 27.91 10.01 8.47
C ASP A 685 26.64 9.69 7.67
N ALA A 686 25.52 9.47 8.37
CA ALA A 686 24.20 9.47 7.78
C ALA A 686 23.91 10.86 7.16
N PRO A 687 23.19 10.96 6.02
CA PRO A 687 22.43 9.91 5.33
C PRO A 687 23.22 9.07 4.31
N GLY A 688 24.56 9.04 4.38
CA GLY A 688 25.40 8.26 3.47
C GLY A 688 25.74 8.98 2.18
N THR A 689 26.15 8.24 1.15
CA THR A 689 26.58 8.77 -0.16
C THR A 689 25.68 8.35 -1.32
N TYR A 690 25.03 7.19 -1.24
CA TYR A 690 24.15 6.68 -2.30
C TYR A 690 22.87 7.51 -2.42
N ILE A 691 22.44 8.11 -1.31
CA ILE A 691 21.24 8.96 -1.25
C ILE A 691 21.31 10.21 -2.13
N TYR A 692 22.51 10.69 -2.46
CA TYR A 692 22.75 11.86 -3.31
C TYR A 692 22.85 11.53 -4.81
N GLN A 693 22.79 10.24 -5.18
CA GLN A 693 22.82 9.83 -6.59
C GLN A 693 21.52 10.22 -7.31
N VAL A 694 21.67 10.73 -8.54
CA VAL A 694 20.58 11.23 -9.42
C VAL A 694 20.43 10.31 -10.61
#